data_AF-V4JQQ6-F1
#
_entry.id   AF-V4JQQ6-F1
#
_cell.length_a   1.000
_cell.length_b   1.000
_cell.length_c   1.000
_cell.angle_alpha   90.00
_cell.angle_beta   90.00
_cell.angle_gamma   90.00
#
_symmetry.space_group_name_H-M   'P 1'
#
loop_
_entity.id
_entity.type
_entity.pdbx_description
1 polymer ?
#
loop_
_entity_poly.entity_id
_entity_poly.type
_entity_poly.pdbx_seq_one_letter_code
_entity_poly.pdbx_strand_id
1 'polypeptide(L)'
;MCIRDRLAVINREYAALAKACNAHGVELVNLSTRSRLTALPKTGIETFLADAAPANGVPTPAASIPRVFFVHYRFLSCGEVFTDGLHHAAQDLGLAYAGAYWDDPELARKVRAFRPDLVFVVHGRRFARRWASRFQDLETAVWLVDEPYEVDDTARWSGRFNTVFVNDPATLDRHTNAHYLPVAFDDTLYQPGSEERDYEVGFIGGHNDRRERMLCALAEAGLLSYVVGGPWRAPELRRLCLAENLPAAEIPDLYRRTRIVINVFRERHHFNRRGTSATSLNPRVYEALACGALVVSEPRPEVAALFPELPVFADPAGLVESVRGLLTESGRVESCLSVCRARLSGHSYHDRLRTVLRATLGAGRVPEPLPLGKLEENMTGSSTPSVAMAPASEEAPRRLPAGWHAIGPVGIGDDGVIELCAYGEERGLGSDLAPTQVELSFRLRLDANARFIAKVHQQASDDPASNSYHLLCTPERDYLARHNRVLRALRVPRGIWVDVRIRRADHSRVEIFINGRRAARVVDHCLQSGYCFVGIGGGRAEVADLRLSDLAGEVPVLRSVPRHAIRATARAPATPERSLPFEGTPRRNLIYHVWPVHGSMWGWNLDQLLARIDLFNGKRVVGIVVDDHSEPADAVRTRLDGHGCEIIEVANRKEGESLTFPRLLDAVASTDPNEVTFYAHAKGVKYEPAVPEPVRAWSEALYRTNLDNWPEVQRQLESKALTGSFRMLGRFRTHRNLGDWHYSGTFFWMRNAQVFRNGVPRVHCFYGGVEAWPGMHFSQAETGCLFLDQLRQLPYYPEFWTQLGNPALERWERIRAKLVPPADLLHPRPIDGHAWPRVEQVPEELDWFVGHMLESGACSLLTIGAMHGGVEWHLARRFREAGRDLDITTVDLSPTKEAQAAFADARERFGQRLELVGGNSASNAVRARLAEHYDAVFIDGDHSYRGARSDWLLALSLSPRLVGFHDIADSSWHAQAHCCVSRLWEEIRREYRCKQRITTDWGGIGVVWPTGA
;
A
#
# COMPACT_ATOMS: atom_id res chain seq x y z
N MET A 1 13.89 71.28 -0.04
CA MET A 1 14.88 70.78 0.94
C MET A 1 16.22 70.57 0.26
N CYS A 2 17.28 71.16 0.80
CA CYS A 2 18.67 70.85 0.47
C CYS A 2 19.03 69.42 0.93
N ILE A 3 20.15 68.89 0.41
CA ILE A 3 20.74 67.62 0.88
C ILE A 3 21.11 67.68 2.37
N ARG A 4 21.49 68.87 2.89
CA ARG A 4 21.71 69.09 4.33
C ARG A 4 20.43 68.84 5.15
N ASP A 5 19.30 69.37 4.72
CA ASP A 5 18.01 69.23 5.41
C ASP A 5 17.58 67.77 5.49
N ARG A 6 17.76 67.01 4.39
CA ARG A 6 17.47 65.56 4.36
C ARG A 6 18.34 64.80 5.36
N LEU A 7 19.64 65.09 5.44
CA LEU A 7 20.54 64.45 6.41
C LEU A 7 20.13 64.75 7.87
N ALA A 8 19.60 65.94 8.15
CA ALA A 8 19.10 66.33 9.47
C ALA A 8 17.73 65.71 9.84
N VAL A 9 16.91 65.33 8.86
CA VAL A 9 15.72 64.50 9.09
C VAL A 9 16.14 63.05 9.36
N ILE A 10 16.95 62.46 8.48
CA ILE A 10 17.42 61.07 8.59
C ILE A 10 18.17 60.83 9.91
N ASN A 11 19.03 61.76 10.36
CA ASN A 11 19.65 61.65 11.70
C ASN A 11 18.62 61.61 12.84
N ARG A 12 17.53 62.38 12.78
CA ARG A 12 16.49 62.33 13.84
C ARG A 12 15.72 61.01 13.84
N GLU A 13 15.46 60.45 12.66
CA GLU A 13 14.81 59.15 12.51
C GLU A 13 15.71 58.01 13.05
N TYR A 14 17.00 57.99 12.69
CA TYR A 14 17.94 57.01 13.26
C TYR A 14 18.19 57.20 14.77
N ALA A 15 18.16 58.42 15.30
CA ALA A 15 18.25 58.65 16.75
C ALA A 15 17.00 58.11 17.50
N ALA A 16 15.81 58.28 16.92
CA ALA A 16 14.58 57.72 17.48
C ALA A 16 14.60 56.18 17.42
N LEU A 17 15.08 55.60 16.31
CA LEU A 17 15.25 54.15 16.17
C LEU A 17 16.24 53.59 17.19
N ALA A 18 17.44 54.17 17.32
CA ALA A 18 18.44 53.74 18.29
C ALA A 18 17.93 53.82 19.74
N LYS A 19 17.16 54.86 20.08
CA LYS A 19 16.52 54.97 21.39
C LYS A 19 15.49 53.86 21.64
N ALA A 20 14.71 53.47 20.62
CA ALA A 20 13.77 52.37 20.71
C ALA A 20 14.49 51.01 20.83
N CYS A 21 15.53 50.77 20.04
CA CYS A 21 16.34 49.55 20.13
C CYS A 21 17.01 49.41 21.50
N ASN A 22 17.63 50.48 22.03
CA ASN A 22 18.22 50.47 23.37
C ASN A 22 17.20 50.19 24.48
N ALA A 23 15.95 50.65 24.34
CA ALA A 23 14.87 50.33 25.29
C ALA A 23 14.46 48.83 25.27
N HIS A 24 14.85 48.09 24.23
CA HIS A 24 14.74 46.63 24.12
C HIS A 24 16.07 45.89 24.33
N GLY A 25 17.12 46.58 24.80
CA GLY A 25 18.44 45.99 25.03
C GLY A 25 19.28 45.73 23.77
N VAL A 26 18.93 46.36 22.65
CA VAL A 26 19.61 46.19 21.35
C VAL A 26 20.36 47.47 20.98
N GLU A 27 21.69 47.44 20.98
CA GLU A 27 22.50 48.57 20.50
C GLU A 27 22.48 48.66 18.97
N LEU A 28 22.49 49.89 18.43
CA LEU A 28 22.46 50.14 16.99
C LEU A 28 23.68 50.94 16.53
N VAL A 29 24.62 50.28 15.85
CA VAL A 29 25.93 50.84 15.47
C VAL A 29 26.08 50.99 13.95
N ASN A 30 26.75 52.05 13.50
CA ASN A 30 26.95 52.38 12.09
C ASN A 30 28.35 51.97 11.62
N LEU A 31 28.44 50.86 10.89
CA LEU A 31 29.69 50.27 10.37
C LEU A 31 30.26 50.98 9.13
N SER A 32 29.59 52.02 8.61
CA SER A 32 29.99 52.69 7.37
C SER A 32 30.94 53.85 7.62
N THR A 33 32.23 53.61 7.35
CA THR A 33 33.30 54.63 7.40
C THR A 33 33.08 55.84 6.49
N ARG A 34 32.22 55.70 5.46
CA ARG A 34 31.85 56.79 4.52
C ARG A 34 30.53 57.49 4.86
N SER A 35 29.79 57.02 5.87
CA SER A 35 28.48 57.58 6.24
C SER A 35 28.61 58.94 6.94
N ARG A 36 27.80 59.91 6.52
CA ARG A 36 27.69 61.26 7.13
C ARG A 36 26.67 61.34 8.27
N LEU A 37 26.03 60.23 8.64
CA LEU A 37 25.16 60.18 9.82
C LEU A 37 25.98 60.36 11.10
N THR A 38 25.35 60.92 12.14
CA THR A 38 25.93 61.21 13.46
C THR A 38 25.04 60.73 14.61
N ALA A 39 23.82 60.28 14.29
CA ALA A 39 22.83 59.80 15.25
C ALA A 39 23.10 58.40 15.83
N LEU A 40 24.09 57.69 15.30
CA LEU A 40 24.50 56.36 15.73
C LEU A 40 26.00 56.38 16.06
N PRO A 41 26.47 55.63 17.07
CA PRO A 41 27.90 55.37 17.25
C PRO A 41 28.47 54.73 15.98
N LYS A 42 29.75 54.97 15.72
CA LYS A 42 30.47 54.41 14.55
C LYS A 42 31.64 53.56 15.03
N THR A 43 31.84 52.45 14.33
CA THR A 43 33.01 51.59 14.49
C THR A 43 33.39 50.98 13.15
N GLY A 44 34.59 50.40 13.04
CA GLY A 44 34.98 49.62 11.86
C GLY A 44 34.30 48.25 11.86
N ILE A 45 34.07 47.66 10.68
CA ILE A 45 33.49 46.30 10.62
C ILE A 45 34.39 45.26 11.31
N GLU A 46 35.70 45.41 11.20
CA GLU A 46 36.69 44.57 11.89
C GLU A 46 36.62 44.76 13.42
N THR A 47 36.52 45.99 13.89
CA THR A 47 36.38 46.32 15.32
C THR A 47 35.07 45.78 15.90
N PHE A 48 33.95 45.91 15.18
CA PHE A 48 32.66 45.34 15.59
C PHE A 48 32.71 43.80 15.72
N LEU A 49 33.44 43.13 14.82
CA LEU A 49 33.64 41.68 14.89
C LEU A 49 34.62 41.27 16.01
N ALA A 50 35.55 42.15 16.40
CA ALA A 50 36.43 41.94 17.55
C ALA A 50 35.71 42.17 18.89
N ASP A 51 34.90 43.22 19.01
CA ASP A 51 34.08 43.51 20.20
C ASP A 51 32.97 42.45 20.40
N ALA A 52 32.54 41.79 19.32
CA ALA A 52 31.63 40.65 19.36
C ALA A 52 32.31 39.31 19.72
N ALA A 53 33.64 39.26 19.83
CA ALA A 53 34.34 38.09 20.32
C ALA A 53 34.25 38.03 21.86
N PRO A 54 33.89 36.88 22.47
CA PRO A 54 33.73 36.79 23.91
C PRO A 54 35.06 37.04 24.64
N ALA A 55 35.06 37.93 25.61
CA ALA A 55 36.23 38.25 26.41
C ALA A 55 36.82 37.00 27.10
N ASN A 56 38.13 36.82 26.99
CA ASN A 56 38.85 35.63 27.49
C ASN A 56 38.61 35.39 28.99
N GLY A 57 38.28 34.16 29.38
CA GLY A 57 38.09 33.83 30.81
C GLY A 57 37.65 32.41 31.19
N VAL A 58 37.39 31.51 30.24
CA VAL A 58 37.03 30.11 30.53
C VAL A 58 37.90 29.17 29.69
N PRO A 59 38.49 28.09 30.24
CA PRO A 59 39.29 27.16 29.46
C PRO A 59 38.46 26.51 28.37
N THR A 60 38.87 26.68 27.11
CA THR A 60 38.20 26.06 25.95
C THR A 60 38.26 24.54 26.09
N PRO A 61 37.11 23.83 26.20
CA PRO A 61 37.11 22.38 26.07
C PRO A 61 37.62 22.03 24.67
N ALA A 62 38.39 20.94 24.54
CA ALA A 62 38.87 20.48 23.24
C ALA A 62 37.71 20.41 22.24
N ALA A 63 37.84 21.12 21.11
CA ALA A 63 36.71 21.49 20.26
C ALA A 63 35.91 20.26 19.81
N SER A 64 34.71 20.11 20.37
CA SER A 64 33.87 18.94 20.11
C SER A 64 33.35 18.98 18.67
N ILE A 65 33.62 17.90 17.93
CA ILE A 65 33.14 17.70 16.56
C ILE A 65 31.63 18.03 16.48
N PRO A 66 31.19 18.96 15.61
CA PRO A 66 29.80 19.38 15.54
C PRO A 66 28.84 18.23 15.28
N ARG A 67 27.70 18.25 15.98
CA ARG A 67 26.71 17.18 15.93
C ARG A 67 25.51 17.59 15.07
N VAL A 68 25.39 17.06 13.85
CA VAL A 68 24.30 17.41 12.91
C VAL A 68 23.25 16.31 12.87
N PHE A 69 21.98 16.64 13.11
CA PHE A 69 20.86 15.74 12.86
C PHE A 69 20.11 16.19 11.60
N PHE A 70 20.22 15.41 10.53
CA PHE A 70 19.50 15.64 9.29
C PHE A 70 18.06 15.13 9.37
N VAL A 71 17.11 15.93 8.90
CA VAL A 71 15.71 15.54 8.75
C VAL A 71 15.31 15.58 7.28
N HIS A 72 15.18 14.40 6.71
CA HIS A 72 15.04 14.21 5.27
C HIS A 72 13.58 14.22 4.81
N TYR A 73 13.35 14.72 3.59
CA TYR A 73 12.06 14.68 2.92
C TYR A 73 12.09 13.63 1.81
N ARG A 74 11.04 12.80 1.74
CA ARG A 74 10.91 11.80 0.67
C ARG A 74 10.39 12.46 -0.60
N PHE A 75 11.29 12.76 -1.52
CA PHE A 75 10.93 13.26 -2.85
C PHE A 75 10.51 12.09 -3.76
N LEU A 76 9.49 12.30 -4.58
CA LEU A 76 9.02 11.29 -5.53
C LEU A 76 9.85 11.25 -6.83
N SER A 77 10.56 12.36 -7.14
CA SER A 77 11.17 12.61 -8.46
C SER A 77 12.70 12.81 -8.44
N CYS A 78 13.34 12.72 -7.26
CA CYS A 78 14.79 12.79 -7.09
C CYS A 78 15.29 11.88 -5.94
N GLY A 79 14.46 10.89 -5.56
CA GLY A 79 14.82 9.84 -4.60
C GLY A 79 15.47 10.34 -3.32
N GLU A 80 16.67 9.84 -3.06
CA GLU A 80 17.46 10.08 -1.85
C GLU A 80 18.70 10.96 -2.13
N VAL A 81 18.80 11.66 -3.27
CA VAL A 81 19.97 12.49 -3.64
C VAL A 81 20.38 13.50 -2.55
N PHE A 82 19.41 14.13 -1.88
CA PHE A 82 19.66 15.02 -0.74
C PHE A 82 20.04 14.27 0.55
N THR A 83 19.58 13.03 0.72
CA THR A 83 19.92 12.16 1.85
C THR A 83 21.39 11.77 1.77
N ASP A 84 21.80 11.25 0.61
CA ASP A 84 23.11 10.64 0.42
C ASP A 84 24.21 11.71 0.27
N GLY A 85 23.98 12.75 -0.53
CA GLY A 85 24.93 13.86 -0.69
C GLY A 85 25.20 14.62 0.61
N LEU A 86 24.21 14.79 1.49
CA LEU A 86 24.43 15.37 2.83
C LEU A 86 25.12 14.39 3.80
N HIS A 87 25.02 13.08 3.57
CA HIS A 87 25.75 12.09 4.37
C HIS A 87 27.21 12.00 3.95
N HIS A 88 27.54 11.96 2.65
CA HIS A 88 28.93 11.99 2.17
C HIS A 88 29.62 13.31 2.60
N ALA A 89 28.98 14.46 2.35
CA ALA A 89 29.47 15.75 2.84
C ALA A 89 29.71 15.82 4.35
N ALA A 90 28.95 15.06 5.16
CA ALA A 90 29.16 14.98 6.60
C ALA A 90 30.30 14.03 7.00
N GLN A 91 30.57 12.99 6.21
CA GLN A 91 31.73 12.11 6.36
C GLN A 91 33.03 12.86 6.00
N ASP A 92 33.05 13.57 4.87
CA ASP A 92 34.22 14.34 4.39
C ASP A 92 34.62 15.45 5.36
N LEU A 93 33.63 16.09 5.98
CA LEU A 93 33.83 17.09 7.03
C LEU A 93 34.11 16.49 8.42
N GLY A 94 34.21 15.16 8.54
CA GLY A 94 34.48 14.46 9.80
C GLY A 94 33.44 14.68 10.88
N LEU A 95 32.18 14.98 10.52
CA LEU A 95 31.14 15.37 11.46
C LEU A 95 30.54 14.16 12.18
N ALA A 96 30.09 14.38 13.41
CA ALA A 96 29.20 13.44 14.06
C ALA A 96 27.77 13.70 13.53
N TYR A 97 27.25 12.82 12.67
CA TYR A 97 25.91 13.02 12.09
C TYR A 97 24.95 11.83 12.33
N ALA A 98 23.66 12.12 12.18
CA ALA A 98 22.59 11.12 12.12
C ALA A 98 21.44 11.64 11.25
N GLY A 99 20.68 10.73 10.62
CA GLY A 99 19.54 11.07 9.77
C GLY A 99 18.25 10.36 10.16
N ALA A 100 17.10 11.00 9.91
CA ALA A 100 15.78 10.36 9.88
C ALA A 100 14.81 11.14 8.98
N TYR A 101 13.78 10.47 8.46
CA TYR A 101 12.74 11.16 7.69
C TYR A 101 11.79 11.96 8.60
N TRP A 102 11.19 13.02 8.05
CA TRP A 102 10.25 13.88 8.79
C TRP A 102 9.04 13.13 9.38
N ASP A 103 8.66 11.95 8.87
CA ASP A 103 7.53 11.14 9.33
C ASP A 103 7.88 10.04 10.34
N ASP A 104 9.17 9.87 10.65
CA ASP A 104 9.65 8.91 11.64
C ASP A 104 8.93 9.11 13.00
N PRO A 105 8.22 8.11 13.53
CA PRO A 105 7.46 8.26 14.77
C PRO A 105 8.37 8.56 15.96
N GLU A 106 9.61 8.09 15.91
CA GLU A 106 10.63 8.22 16.94
C GLU A 106 11.51 9.47 16.75
N LEU A 107 11.26 10.31 15.73
CA LEU A 107 12.10 11.46 15.37
C LEU A 107 12.49 12.33 16.57
N ALA A 108 11.52 12.68 17.42
CA ALA A 108 11.76 13.46 18.62
C ALA A 108 12.69 12.74 19.61
N ARG A 109 12.53 11.43 19.82
CA ARG A 109 13.43 10.67 20.70
C ARG A 109 14.82 10.49 20.07
N LYS A 110 14.90 10.28 18.75
CA LYS A 110 16.18 10.17 18.00
C LYS A 110 17.00 11.46 18.11
N VAL A 111 16.39 12.61 17.78
CA VAL A 111 17.03 13.94 17.93
C VAL A 111 17.49 14.17 19.37
N ARG A 112 16.62 13.94 20.37
CA ARG A 112 16.97 14.16 21.78
C ARG A 112 18.04 13.22 22.32
N ALA A 113 18.06 11.96 21.89
CA ALA A 113 19.11 11.00 22.25
C ALA A 113 20.43 11.31 21.55
N PHE A 114 20.40 11.81 20.31
CA PHE A 114 21.59 12.19 19.55
C PHE A 114 22.24 13.49 20.07
N ARG A 115 21.46 14.39 20.69
CA ARG A 115 21.91 15.70 21.21
C ARG A 115 22.71 16.49 20.16
N PRO A 116 22.08 16.88 19.03
CA PRO A 116 22.74 17.67 18.00
C PRO A 116 23.03 19.10 18.47
N ASP A 117 24.09 19.69 17.92
CA ASP A 117 24.30 21.13 17.87
C ASP A 117 23.36 21.78 16.83
N LEU A 118 23.04 21.08 15.74
CA LEU A 118 22.16 21.55 14.65
C LEU A 118 21.15 20.48 14.20
N VAL A 119 19.87 20.84 14.12
CA VAL A 119 18.84 20.06 13.39
C VAL A 119 18.63 20.69 12.00
N PHE A 120 19.15 20.07 10.95
CA PHE A 120 19.06 20.59 9.57
C PHE A 120 17.99 19.83 8.78
N VAL A 121 17.02 20.54 8.22
CA VAL A 121 15.81 19.96 7.64
C VAL A 121 15.72 20.29 6.15
N VAL A 122 15.64 19.26 5.31
CA VAL A 122 15.43 19.44 3.86
C VAL A 122 13.92 19.58 3.59
N HIS A 123 13.52 20.62 2.83
CA HIS A 123 12.15 20.86 2.36
C HIS A 123 11.07 20.74 3.47
N GLY A 124 11.23 21.55 4.52
CA GLY A 124 10.59 21.33 5.83
C GLY A 124 9.07 21.42 5.97
N ARG A 125 8.24 21.54 4.92
CA ARG A 125 6.78 21.82 5.02
C ARG A 125 6.06 20.92 6.02
N ARG A 126 6.25 19.60 5.90
CA ARG A 126 5.56 18.61 6.75
C ARG A 126 6.15 18.54 8.16
N PHE A 127 7.45 18.78 8.31
CA PHE A 127 8.12 18.91 9.60
C PHE A 127 7.64 20.16 10.37
N ALA A 128 7.60 21.32 9.71
CA ALA A 128 7.19 22.60 10.30
C ALA A 128 5.73 22.61 10.79
N ARG A 129 4.91 21.68 10.30
CA ARG A 129 3.52 21.45 10.75
C ARG A 129 3.38 20.43 11.89
N ARG A 130 4.35 19.52 12.09
CA ARG A 130 4.25 18.39 13.04
C ARG A 130 5.25 18.47 14.21
N TRP A 131 6.40 19.09 14.01
CA TRP A 131 7.57 18.91 14.87
C TRP A 131 8.31 20.19 15.28
N ALA A 132 8.26 21.29 14.51
CA ALA A 132 9.05 22.49 14.82
C ALA A 132 8.84 23.02 16.26
N SER A 133 7.60 22.98 16.77
CA SER A 133 7.29 23.36 18.16
C SER A 133 7.84 22.43 19.26
N ARG A 134 8.48 21.30 18.90
CA ARG A 134 9.16 20.37 19.82
C ARG A 134 10.69 20.50 19.81
N PHE A 135 11.23 21.44 19.05
CA PHE A 135 12.66 21.65 18.87
C PHE A 135 13.07 23.14 18.93
N GLN A 136 12.20 24.03 19.43
CA GLN A 136 12.47 25.48 19.51
C GLN A 136 13.59 25.87 20.49
N ASP A 137 14.02 24.90 21.30
CA ASP A 137 15.13 24.93 22.26
C ASP A 137 16.42 24.29 21.73
N LEU A 138 16.46 23.95 20.43
CA LEU A 138 17.64 23.53 19.68
C LEU A 138 17.91 24.56 18.58
N GLU A 139 19.13 24.61 18.04
CA GLU A 139 19.36 25.33 16.78
C GLU A 139 18.76 24.51 15.63
N THR A 140 17.82 25.11 14.90
CA THR A 140 17.10 24.46 13.81
C THR A 140 17.23 25.27 12.53
N ALA A 141 17.57 24.60 11.43
CA ALA A 141 17.65 25.24 10.11
C ALA A 141 16.86 24.44 9.06
N VAL A 142 16.32 25.15 8.06
CA VAL A 142 15.62 24.54 6.93
C VAL A 142 16.23 24.96 5.60
N TRP A 143 16.40 24.02 4.68
CA TRP A 143 16.73 24.28 3.29
C TRP A 143 15.48 24.14 2.42
N LEU A 144 15.07 25.25 1.81
CA LEU A 144 14.02 25.34 0.81
C LEU A 144 14.70 25.14 -0.56
N VAL A 145 14.31 24.07 -1.26
CA VAL A 145 14.94 23.58 -2.50
C VAL A 145 14.03 23.65 -3.74
N ASP A 146 12.88 24.31 -3.61
CA ASP A 146 11.84 24.45 -4.64
C ASP A 146 11.36 25.91 -4.77
N GLU A 147 12.17 26.88 -4.31
CA GLU A 147 11.94 28.30 -4.57
C GLU A 147 12.26 28.67 -6.02
N PRO A 148 11.55 29.65 -6.62
CA PRO A 148 10.43 30.42 -6.07
C PRO A 148 9.07 29.72 -6.29
N TYR A 149 9.03 28.44 -6.65
CA TYR A 149 7.80 27.73 -7.06
C TYR A 149 6.82 27.49 -5.90
N GLU A 150 7.32 27.48 -4.65
CA GLU A 150 6.51 27.29 -3.44
C GLU A 150 6.45 28.49 -2.48
N VAL A 151 7.01 29.65 -2.89
CA VAL A 151 7.25 30.85 -2.06
C VAL A 151 6.07 31.34 -1.22
N ASP A 152 4.84 31.27 -1.73
CA ASP A 152 3.65 31.72 -1.00
C ASP A 152 3.13 30.73 0.02
N ASP A 153 3.65 29.49 0.08
CA ASP A 153 3.43 28.54 1.16
C ASP A 153 4.63 28.50 2.12
N THR A 154 5.86 28.39 1.60
CA THR A 154 7.10 28.27 2.39
C THR A 154 7.30 29.49 3.31
N ALA A 155 6.99 30.70 2.83
CA ALA A 155 7.01 31.93 3.64
C ALA A 155 6.05 31.90 4.86
N ARG A 156 5.04 31.02 4.89
CA ARG A 156 4.07 30.93 6.01
C ARG A 156 4.57 30.12 7.21
N TRP A 157 5.67 29.38 7.06
CA TRP A 157 6.13 28.45 8.09
C TRP A 157 7.66 28.34 8.22
N SER A 158 8.44 28.83 7.26
CA SER A 158 9.91 28.85 7.32
C SER A 158 10.45 29.67 8.50
N GLY A 159 9.81 30.79 8.85
CA GLY A 159 10.11 31.56 10.07
C GLY A 159 9.77 30.87 11.41
N ARG A 160 9.64 29.54 11.43
CA ARG A 160 9.62 28.69 12.65
C ARG A 160 10.95 27.99 12.91
N PHE A 161 11.88 28.08 11.97
CA PHE A 161 13.26 27.66 12.13
C PHE A 161 14.09 28.87 12.56
N ASN A 162 15.21 28.62 13.23
CA ASN A 162 16.15 29.66 13.66
C ASN A 162 16.80 30.30 12.42
N THR A 163 17.21 29.47 11.46
CA THR A 163 17.88 29.87 10.21
C THR A 163 17.18 29.27 8.98
N VAL A 164 16.95 30.08 7.94
CA VAL A 164 16.34 29.64 6.68
C VAL A 164 17.37 29.72 5.55
N PHE A 165 17.42 28.70 4.70
CA PHE A 165 18.23 28.68 3.49
C PHE A 165 17.33 28.53 2.26
N VAL A 166 17.52 29.34 1.23
CA VAL A 166 16.74 29.29 -0.03
C VAL A 166 17.61 28.98 -1.23
N ASN A 167 17.10 28.15 -2.14
CA ASN A 167 17.76 27.81 -3.40
C ASN A 167 17.60 28.84 -4.52
N ASP A 168 16.82 29.91 -4.35
CA ASP A 168 16.67 30.99 -5.33
C ASP A 168 16.69 32.36 -4.62
N PRO A 169 17.64 33.26 -4.94
CA PRO A 169 17.81 34.52 -4.22
C PRO A 169 16.65 35.50 -4.44
N ALA A 170 15.83 35.30 -5.48
CA ALA A 170 14.64 36.12 -5.76
C ALA A 170 13.50 35.95 -4.73
N THR A 171 13.73 35.19 -3.66
CA THR A 171 12.80 34.98 -2.55
C THR A 171 13.31 35.42 -1.19
N LEU A 172 14.56 35.90 -1.06
CA LEU A 172 15.17 36.23 0.24
C LEU A 172 14.34 37.23 1.08
N ASP A 173 13.63 38.17 0.45
CA ASP A 173 12.73 39.14 1.11
C ASP A 173 11.50 38.50 1.76
N ARG A 174 11.16 37.25 1.38
CA ARG A 174 9.95 36.54 1.77
C ARG A 174 10.11 35.74 3.07
N HIS A 175 11.31 35.63 3.60
CA HIS A 175 11.67 34.70 4.67
C HIS A 175 12.47 35.39 5.80
N THR A 176 12.21 35.01 7.05
CA THR A 176 12.93 35.54 8.22
C THR A 176 14.25 34.79 8.44
N ASN A 177 15.32 35.52 8.79
CA ASN A 177 16.70 35.01 8.89
C ASN A 177 17.09 34.09 7.72
N ALA A 178 16.94 34.61 6.50
CA ALA A 178 17.09 33.86 5.27
C ALA A 178 18.42 34.13 4.56
N HIS A 179 19.08 33.05 4.16
CA HIS A 179 20.40 33.04 3.54
C HIS A 179 20.33 32.32 2.19
N TYR A 180 21.18 32.73 1.25
CA TYR A 180 21.24 32.04 -0.05
C TYR A 180 22.03 30.73 0.07
N LEU A 181 21.45 29.63 -0.41
CA LEU A 181 22.12 28.33 -0.49
C LEU A 181 21.67 27.63 -1.79
N PRO A 182 22.38 27.84 -2.91
CA PRO A 182 22.06 27.18 -4.17
C PRO A 182 22.14 25.66 -4.02
N VAL A 183 21.44 24.94 -4.90
CA VAL A 183 21.58 23.48 -5.01
C VAL A 183 23.04 23.08 -5.35
N ALA A 184 23.32 21.79 -5.19
CA ALA A 184 24.63 21.19 -5.34
C ALA A 184 24.53 19.78 -5.93
N PHE A 185 25.69 19.25 -6.32
CA PHE A 185 25.87 17.85 -6.71
C PHE A 185 26.65 17.09 -5.62
N ASP A 186 26.56 15.76 -5.67
CA ASP A 186 27.40 14.86 -4.87
C ASP A 186 28.68 14.55 -5.67
N ASP A 187 29.82 15.05 -5.19
CA ASP A 187 31.15 14.89 -5.78
C ASP A 187 31.83 13.55 -5.44
N THR A 188 31.24 12.71 -4.58
CA THR A 188 31.60 11.29 -4.48
C THR A 188 30.94 10.49 -5.61
N LEU A 189 29.68 10.79 -5.93
CA LEU A 189 28.87 10.01 -6.87
C LEU A 189 28.98 10.49 -8.34
N TYR A 190 28.88 11.79 -8.58
CA TYR A 190 28.89 12.40 -9.92
C TYR A 190 30.32 12.81 -10.32
N GLN A 191 31.08 11.81 -10.77
CA GLN A 191 32.44 11.96 -11.31
C GLN A 191 32.51 11.47 -12.76
N PRO A 192 33.47 11.94 -13.58
CA PRO A 192 33.63 11.42 -14.94
C PRO A 192 34.08 9.96 -14.88
N GLY A 193 33.57 9.12 -15.78
CA GLY A 193 34.02 7.75 -15.94
C GLY A 193 34.73 7.54 -17.28
N SER A 194 34.95 6.27 -17.63
CA SER A 194 35.64 5.82 -18.85
C SER A 194 34.71 5.07 -19.80
N GLU A 195 33.40 5.27 -19.69
CA GLU A 195 32.37 4.60 -20.48
C GLU A 195 32.32 5.14 -21.91
N GLU A 196 31.86 4.30 -22.84
CA GLU A 196 31.55 4.72 -24.20
C GLU A 196 30.26 5.57 -24.22
N ARG A 197 30.21 6.58 -25.11
CA ARG A 197 29.12 7.55 -25.15
C ARG A 197 28.02 7.13 -26.13
N ASP A 198 27.22 6.17 -25.68
CA ASP A 198 26.11 5.59 -26.45
C ASP A 198 25.01 6.59 -26.85
N TYR A 199 24.93 7.76 -26.21
CA TYR A 199 23.87 8.75 -26.42
C TYR A 199 24.42 10.14 -26.75
N GLU A 200 24.12 10.66 -27.94
CA GLU A 200 24.50 12.03 -28.33
C GLU A 200 23.72 13.08 -27.54
N VAL A 201 22.40 12.94 -27.39
CA VAL A 201 21.54 13.96 -26.74
C VAL A 201 20.49 13.33 -25.82
N GLY A 202 20.51 13.70 -24.54
CA GLY A 202 19.65 13.14 -23.49
C GLY A 202 18.87 14.17 -22.68
N PHE A 203 17.80 13.73 -22.03
CA PHE A 203 17.05 14.50 -21.04
C PHE A 203 16.57 13.64 -19.88
N ILE A 204 16.70 14.14 -18.64
CA ILE A 204 16.17 13.48 -17.42
C ILE A 204 15.30 14.47 -16.65
N GLY A 205 14.01 14.16 -16.45
CA GLY A 205 13.10 14.87 -15.54
C GLY A 205 11.61 14.72 -15.87
N GLY A 206 10.75 14.95 -14.87
CA GLY A 206 9.28 14.86 -15.04
C GLY A 206 8.68 15.88 -16.04
N HIS A 207 7.49 15.54 -16.54
CA HIS A 207 6.74 16.30 -17.55
C HIS A 207 6.45 17.76 -17.15
N ASN A 208 6.46 18.65 -18.14
CA ASN A 208 5.58 19.82 -18.23
C ASN A 208 5.42 20.22 -19.71
N ASP A 209 4.42 21.04 -20.04
CA ASP A 209 4.06 21.36 -21.43
C ASP A 209 5.22 22.05 -22.19
N ARG A 210 6.09 22.81 -21.52
CA ARG A 210 7.27 23.43 -22.14
C ARG A 210 8.41 22.43 -22.36
N ARG A 211 8.64 21.49 -21.43
CA ARG A 211 9.57 20.35 -21.64
C ARG A 211 9.16 19.54 -22.85
N GLU A 212 7.87 19.20 -22.93
CA GLU A 212 7.31 18.46 -24.05
C GLU A 212 7.55 19.20 -25.38
N ARG A 213 7.14 20.48 -25.50
CA ARG A 213 7.38 21.29 -26.73
C ARG A 213 8.85 21.36 -27.14
N MET A 214 9.78 21.53 -26.19
CA MET A 214 11.22 21.64 -26.50
C MET A 214 11.81 20.29 -26.94
N LEU A 215 11.45 19.20 -26.27
CA LEU A 215 11.97 17.86 -26.56
C LEU A 215 11.36 17.28 -27.84
N CYS A 216 10.09 17.56 -28.13
CA CYS A 216 9.45 17.21 -29.40
C CYS A 216 10.24 17.77 -30.59
N ALA A 217 10.61 19.06 -30.58
CA ALA A 217 11.37 19.65 -31.68
C ALA A 217 12.74 18.98 -31.91
N LEU A 218 13.42 18.52 -30.84
CA LEU A 218 14.66 17.73 -30.97
C LEU A 218 14.40 16.31 -31.49
N ALA A 219 13.29 15.67 -31.10
CA ALA A 219 12.92 14.33 -31.57
C ALA A 219 12.48 14.35 -33.04
N GLU A 220 11.67 15.33 -33.44
CA GLU A 220 11.25 15.62 -34.83
C GLU A 220 12.44 15.95 -35.72
N ALA A 221 13.43 16.69 -35.20
CA ALA A 221 14.69 16.98 -35.90
C ALA A 221 15.66 15.77 -35.97
N GLY A 222 15.31 14.62 -35.38
CA GLY A 222 16.16 13.42 -35.33
C GLY A 222 17.38 13.53 -34.43
N LEU A 223 17.42 14.52 -33.52
CA LEU A 223 18.59 14.84 -32.68
C LEU A 223 18.50 14.23 -31.28
N LEU A 224 17.30 13.95 -30.76
CA LEU A 224 17.12 13.44 -29.39
C LEU A 224 17.34 11.91 -29.31
N SER A 225 18.33 11.48 -28.53
CA SER A 225 18.63 10.05 -28.31
C SER A 225 17.72 9.41 -27.26
N TYR A 226 17.39 10.12 -26.16
CA TYR A 226 16.48 9.60 -25.12
C TYR A 226 15.80 10.67 -24.27
N VAL A 227 14.74 10.25 -23.57
CA VAL A 227 14.18 10.93 -22.38
C VAL A 227 14.02 9.96 -21.19
N VAL A 228 14.10 10.48 -19.98
CA VAL A 228 13.77 9.79 -18.71
C VAL A 228 12.84 10.69 -17.90
N GLY A 229 11.87 10.10 -17.22
CA GLY A 229 10.77 10.80 -16.57
C GLY A 229 9.48 10.70 -17.38
N GLY A 230 8.51 11.56 -17.09
CA GLY A 230 7.24 11.60 -17.80
C GLY A 230 6.08 12.03 -16.90
N PRO A 231 4.84 11.56 -17.15
CA PRO A 231 4.43 10.81 -18.34
C PRO A 231 4.44 11.71 -19.59
N TRP A 232 4.92 11.21 -20.74
CA TRP A 232 4.96 11.97 -22.00
C TRP A 232 3.69 11.76 -22.82
N ARG A 233 3.10 12.85 -23.33
CA ARG A 233 1.91 12.85 -24.19
C ARG A 233 2.26 12.71 -25.68
N ALA A 234 3.40 13.23 -26.11
CA ALA A 234 3.93 13.02 -27.46
C ALA A 234 4.32 11.55 -27.69
N PRO A 235 3.83 10.88 -28.76
CA PRO A 235 4.24 9.51 -29.12
C PRO A 235 5.75 9.35 -29.32
N GLU A 236 6.40 10.37 -29.88
CA GLU A 236 7.82 10.41 -30.22
C GLU A 236 8.68 10.36 -28.95
N LEU A 237 8.29 11.13 -27.93
CA LEU A 237 8.95 11.15 -26.62
C LEU A 237 8.66 9.87 -25.83
N ARG A 238 7.47 9.28 -25.93
CA ARG A 238 7.22 7.94 -25.34
C ARG A 238 8.11 6.87 -25.97
N ARG A 239 8.31 6.89 -27.29
CA ARG A 239 9.20 5.95 -28.00
C ARG A 239 10.67 6.10 -27.60
N LEU A 240 11.09 7.31 -27.24
CA LEU A 240 12.44 7.63 -26.75
C LEU A 240 12.58 7.52 -25.22
N CYS A 241 11.55 7.07 -24.50
CA CYS A 241 11.56 7.02 -23.04
C CYS A 241 12.22 5.73 -22.52
N LEU A 242 13.37 5.85 -21.84
CA LEU A 242 14.06 4.70 -21.25
C LEU A 242 13.35 4.19 -19.98
N ALA A 243 12.85 5.12 -19.14
CA ALA A 243 12.10 4.82 -17.93
C ALA A 243 11.28 6.04 -17.45
N GLU A 244 10.13 5.79 -16.82
CA GLU A 244 9.35 6.85 -16.14
C GLU A 244 10.05 7.38 -14.88
N ASN A 245 10.95 6.59 -14.29
CA ASN A 245 11.80 6.95 -13.15
C ASN A 245 13.06 6.06 -13.14
N LEU A 246 14.23 6.62 -12.83
CA LEU A 246 15.46 5.86 -12.61
C LEU A 246 15.89 5.98 -11.14
N PRO A 247 16.39 4.90 -10.51
CA PRO A 247 17.07 4.97 -9.22
C PRO A 247 18.22 5.99 -9.23
N ALA A 248 18.38 6.73 -8.12
CA ALA A 248 19.34 7.83 -8.03
C ALA A 248 20.80 7.41 -8.33
N ALA A 249 21.15 6.16 -8.01
CA ALA A 249 22.47 5.59 -8.28
C ALA A 249 22.77 5.32 -9.78
N GLU A 250 21.75 5.22 -10.64
CA GLU A 250 21.90 4.93 -12.08
C GLU A 250 21.99 6.21 -12.93
N ILE A 251 21.58 7.36 -12.38
CA ILE A 251 21.61 8.66 -13.06
C ILE A 251 23.05 9.09 -13.45
N PRO A 252 24.09 8.92 -12.61
CA PRO A 252 25.47 9.23 -12.97
C PRO A 252 25.96 8.47 -14.21
N ASP A 253 25.68 7.17 -14.30
CA ASP A 253 26.12 6.30 -15.40
C ASP A 253 25.46 6.66 -16.72
N LEU A 254 24.16 7.01 -16.67
CA LEU A 254 23.46 7.54 -17.84
C LEU A 254 24.05 8.89 -18.28
N TYR A 255 24.44 9.78 -17.36
CA TYR A 255 25.13 11.02 -17.74
C TYR A 255 26.55 10.78 -18.29
N ARG A 256 27.32 9.81 -17.77
CA ARG A 256 28.64 9.44 -18.31
C ARG A 256 28.54 9.00 -19.78
N ARG A 257 27.56 8.13 -20.07
CA ARG A 257 27.23 7.62 -21.41
C ARG A 257 26.53 8.62 -22.33
N THR A 258 26.25 9.85 -21.85
CA THR A 258 25.60 10.91 -22.62
C THR A 258 26.61 11.99 -23.02
N ARG A 259 26.55 12.48 -24.26
CA ARG A 259 27.42 13.58 -24.73
C ARG A 259 26.84 14.97 -24.42
N ILE A 260 25.56 15.20 -24.73
CA ILE A 260 24.85 16.46 -24.48
C ILE A 260 23.59 16.21 -23.64
N VAL A 261 23.41 16.95 -22.55
CA VAL A 261 22.21 16.92 -21.70
C VAL A 261 21.40 18.22 -21.85
N ILE A 262 20.12 18.08 -22.14
CA ILE A 262 19.21 19.23 -22.29
C ILE A 262 18.68 19.68 -20.92
N ASN A 263 18.77 20.97 -20.63
CA ASN A 263 18.26 21.57 -19.40
C ASN A 263 17.10 22.56 -19.65
N VAL A 264 15.88 22.02 -19.63
CA VAL A 264 14.64 22.80 -19.53
C VAL A 264 14.18 22.91 -18.07
N PHE A 265 13.91 24.13 -17.61
CA PHE A 265 13.46 24.40 -16.25
C PHE A 265 11.98 24.04 -16.01
N ARG A 266 11.51 24.28 -14.79
CA ARG A 266 10.10 24.15 -14.40
C ARG A 266 9.37 25.47 -14.68
N GLU A 267 8.16 25.40 -15.24
CA GLU A 267 7.28 26.55 -15.42
C GLU A 267 6.67 27.05 -14.09
N ARG A 268 5.92 28.16 -14.12
CA ARG A 268 5.32 28.76 -12.91
C ARG A 268 4.37 27.79 -12.20
N HIS A 269 4.31 27.91 -10.88
CA HIS A 269 3.50 27.06 -10.00
C HIS A 269 2.53 27.90 -9.16
N HIS A 270 1.41 27.31 -8.72
CA HIS A 270 0.28 28.05 -8.11
C HIS A 270 0.56 28.59 -6.69
N PHE A 271 1.69 28.22 -6.09
CA PHE A 271 2.23 28.83 -4.87
C PHE A 271 3.22 29.98 -5.14
N ASN A 272 3.21 30.56 -6.35
CA ASN A 272 3.94 31.78 -6.69
C ASN A 272 3.00 32.79 -7.39
N ARG A 273 2.08 33.37 -6.61
CA ARG A 273 1.04 34.30 -7.08
C ARG A 273 1.59 35.66 -7.49
N ARG A 274 2.73 36.07 -6.94
CA ARG A 274 3.48 37.26 -7.40
C ARG A 274 4.12 37.04 -8.78
N GLY A 275 4.24 35.79 -9.24
CA GLY A 275 4.92 35.45 -10.49
C GLY A 275 6.42 35.72 -10.43
N THR A 276 7.03 35.73 -9.25
CA THR A 276 8.47 35.93 -9.03
C THR A 276 9.25 35.04 -9.99
N SER A 277 10.04 35.66 -10.88
CA SER A 277 10.86 34.95 -11.85
C SER A 277 11.98 34.20 -11.13
N ALA A 278 12.11 32.91 -11.44
CA ALA A 278 13.18 32.07 -10.92
C ALA A 278 14.51 32.46 -11.59
N THR A 279 15.56 32.58 -10.79
CA THR A 279 16.88 33.08 -11.18
C THR A 279 17.99 32.03 -11.11
N SER A 280 17.85 31.02 -10.24
CA SER A 280 18.90 30.03 -9.95
C SER A 280 18.88 28.78 -10.84
N LEU A 281 19.86 27.90 -10.64
CA LEU A 281 20.05 26.62 -11.31
C LEU A 281 19.26 25.47 -10.66
N ASN A 282 19.28 24.31 -11.31
CA ASN A 282 18.80 23.03 -10.79
C ASN A 282 19.98 22.02 -10.72
N PRO A 283 19.85 20.89 -10.01
CA PRO A 283 20.95 19.92 -9.84
C PRO A 283 21.52 19.40 -11.17
N ARG A 284 20.65 19.12 -12.15
CA ARG A 284 20.99 18.61 -13.49
C ARG A 284 22.17 19.32 -14.16
N VAL A 285 22.26 20.65 -14.03
CA VAL A 285 23.37 21.42 -14.63
C VAL A 285 24.72 21.00 -14.04
N TYR A 286 24.79 20.86 -12.72
CA TYR A 286 26.00 20.43 -12.01
C TYR A 286 26.27 18.95 -12.22
N GLU A 287 25.27 18.10 -12.01
CA GLU A 287 25.34 16.63 -12.11
C GLU A 287 25.83 16.15 -13.49
N ALA A 288 25.24 16.68 -14.57
CA ALA A 288 25.60 16.30 -15.93
C ALA A 288 27.02 16.77 -16.30
N LEU A 289 27.37 18.03 -15.97
CA LEU A 289 28.73 18.53 -16.18
C LEU A 289 29.77 17.71 -15.41
N ALA A 290 29.46 17.30 -14.17
CA ALA A 290 30.36 16.55 -13.28
C ALA A 290 30.58 15.09 -13.76
N CYS A 291 29.56 14.43 -14.30
CA CYS A 291 29.72 13.17 -15.04
C CYS A 291 30.36 13.36 -16.44
N GLY A 292 30.37 14.57 -16.98
CA GLY A 292 31.08 14.91 -18.21
C GLY A 292 30.20 15.02 -19.46
N ALA A 293 28.89 15.19 -19.33
CA ALA A 293 28.03 15.61 -20.45
C ALA A 293 27.98 17.15 -20.53
N LEU A 294 28.03 17.71 -21.74
CA LEU A 294 27.83 19.15 -21.92
C LEU A 294 26.35 19.50 -21.73
N VAL A 295 26.04 20.57 -21.00
CA VAL A 295 24.66 21.00 -20.79
C VAL A 295 24.26 22.09 -21.80
N VAL A 296 23.15 21.89 -22.49
CA VAL A 296 22.48 22.93 -23.30
C VAL A 296 21.27 23.41 -22.52
N SER A 297 21.25 24.69 -22.13
CA SER A 297 20.32 25.19 -21.09
C SER A 297 19.40 26.30 -21.60
N GLU A 298 18.22 26.43 -21.01
CA GLU A 298 17.48 27.68 -21.10
C GLU A 298 18.21 28.80 -20.33
N PRO A 299 18.05 30.08 -20.71
CA PRO A 299 18.71 31.19 -20.04
C PRO A 299 18.17 31.41 -18.62
N ARG A 300 19.10 31.60 -17.68
CA ARG A 300 18.86 32.12 -16.32
C ARG A 300 19.95 33.13 -15.96
N PRO A 301 19.66 34.11 -15.08
CA PRO A 301 20.69 34.94 -14.48
C PRO A 301 21.85 34.14 -13.87
N GLU A 302 21.57 33.03 -13.18
CA GLU A 302 22.64 32.19 -12.59
C GLU A 302 23.39 31.33 -13.62
N VAL A 303 22.78 30.93 -14.75
CA VAL A 303 23.53 30.33 -15.88
C VAL A 303 24.58 31.34 -16.37
N ALA A 304 24.15 32.57 -16.66
CA ALA A 304 25.04 33.60 -17.18
C ALA A 304 26.11 34.06 -16.16
N ALA A 305 25.87 33.90 -14.85
CA ALA A 305 26.81 34.26 -13.80
C ALA A 305 27.84 33.15 -13.49
N LEU A 306 27.40 31.89 -13.42
CA LEU A 306 28.25 30.77 -13.02
C LEU A 306 28.91 30.06 -14.20
N PHE A 307 28.19 29.91 -15.32
CA PHE A 307 28.62 29.15 -16.50
C PHE A 307 28.28 29.90 -17.82
N PRO A 308 28.84 31.11 -18.04
CA PRO A 308 28.55 31.92 -19.23
C PRO A 308 28.92 31.26 -20.56
N GLU A 309 29.73 30.20 -20.53
CA GLU A 309 30.12 29.41 -21.71
C GLU A 309 29.08 28.37 -22.15
N LEU A 310 28.05 28.07 -21.34
CA LEU A 310 27.03 27.08 -21.72
C LEU A 310 26.18 27.58 -22.89
N PRO A 311 25.92 26.74 -23.92
CA PRO A 311 25.00 27.08 -25.00
C PRO A 311 23.58 27.29 -24.46
N VAL A 312 22.96 28.42 -24.82
CA VAL A 312 21.61 28.79 -24.34
C VAL A 312 20.57 28.99 -25.44
N PHE A 313 19.33 28.57 -25.17
CA PHE A 313 18.20 28.63 -26.10
C PHE A 313 16.93 29.22 -25.44
N ALA A 314 16.16 30.02 -26.19
CA ALA A 314 14.90 30.61 -25.70
C ALA A 314 13.65 29.80 -26.12
N ASP A 315 13.70 29.22 -27.32
CA ASP A 315 12.59 28.59 -28.04
C ASP A 315 13.03 27.26 -28.71
N PRO A 316 12.10 26.46 -29.27
CA PRO A 316 12.43 25.15 -29.84
C PRO A 316 13.30 25.20 -31.11
N ALA A 317 13.26 26.28 -31.89
CA ALA A 317 14.07 26.42 -33.10
C ALA A 317 15.53 26.72 -32.72
N GLY A 318 15.75 27.67 -31.81
CA GLY A 318 17.08 27.96 -31.27
C GLY A 318 17.69 26.78 -30.50
N LEU A 319 16.86 25.92 -29.89
CA LEU A 319 17.32 24.65 -29.30
C LEU A 319 17.84 23.67 -30.37
N VAL A 320 17.06 23.42 -31.42
CA VAL A 320 17.44 22.53 -32.52
C VAL A 320 18.69 23.04 -33.24
N GLU A 321 18.79 24.36 -33.46
CA GLU A 321 19.97 24.99 -34.05
C GLU A 321 21.22 24.83 -33.16
N SER A 322 21.09 25.14 -31.86
CA SER A 322 22.20 25.03 -30.90
C SER A 322 22.73 23.59 -30.80
N VAL A 323 21.84 22.60 -30.67
CA VAL A 323 22.22 21.19 -30.57
C VAL A 323 22.82 20.71 -31.89
N ARG A 324 22.23 21.06 -33.05
CA ARG A 324 22.79 20.69 -34.36
C ARG A 324 24.19 21.27 -34.57
N GLY A 325 24.40 22.55 -34.27
CA GLY A 325 25.70 23.21 -34.38
C GLY A 325 26.78 22.50 -33.57
N LEU A 326 26.49 22.21 -32.29
CA LEU A 326 27.39 21.46 -31.40
C LEU A 326 27.75 20.05 -31.92
N LEU A 327 26.80 19.34 -32.53
CA LEU A 327 27.03 18.02 -33.10
C LEU A 327 27.84 18.06 -34.42
N THR A 328 27.72 19.15 -35.19
CA THR A 328 28.47 19.34 -36.45
C THR A 328 29.87 19.95 -36.27
N GLU A 329 30.09 20.75 -35.23
CA GLU A 329 31.35 21.47 -34.98
C GLU A 329 32.29 20.63 -34.10
N SER A 330 33.12 19.82 -34.75
CA SER A 330 34.10 18.93 -34.11
C SER A 330 34.97 19.66 -33.08
N GLY A 331 35.00 19.16 -31.84
CA GLY A 331 35.79 19.73 -30.74
C GLY A 331 35.08 20.84 -29.94
N ARG A 332 33.95 21.38 -30.41
CA ARG A 332 33.24 22.47 -29.73
C ARG A 332 32.57 22.02 -28.43
N VAL A 333 32.00 20.82 -28.41
CA VAL A 333 31.39 20.22 -27.21
C VAL A 333 32.45 20.04 -26.13
N GLU A 334 33.58 19.47 -26.51
CA GLU A 334 34.67 19.08 -25.62
C GLU A 334 35.40 20.31 -25.05
N SER A 335 35.61 21.34 -25.87
CA SER A 335 36.16 22.65 -25.46
C SER A 335 35.24 23.36 -24.46
N CYS A 336 33.95 23.48 -24.77
CA CYS A 336 32.96 24.13 -23.89
C CYS A 336 32.80 23.38 -22.56
N LEU A 337 32.72 22.05 -22.62
CA LEU A 337 32.63 21.17 -21.44
C LEU A 337 33.82 21.35 -20.50
N SER A 338 35.05 21.44 -21.04
CA SER A 338 36.27 21.62 -20.25
C SER A 338 36.20 22.88 -19.37
N VAL A 339 35.82 24.02 -19.96
CA VAL A 339 35.68 25.29 -19.22
C VAL A 339 34.54 25.22 -18.20
N CYS A 340 33.40 24.65 -18.58
CA CYS A 340 32.25 24.53 -17.67
C CYS A 340 32.54 23.60 -16.48
N ARG A 341 33.30 22.50 -16.68
CA ARG A 341 33.73 21.60 -15.61
C ARG A 341 34.67 22.26 -14.61
N ALA A 342 35.61 23.09 -15.08
CA ALA A 342 36.52 23.83 -14.20
C ALA A 342 35.78 24.77 -13.21
N ARG A 343 34.55 25.19 -13.56
CA ARG A 343 33.68 26.05 -12.76
C ARG A 343 32.82 25.30 -11.73
N LEU A 344 32.90 23.97 -11.64
CA LEU A 344 32.16 23.16 -10.65
C LEU A 344 32.76 23.22 -9.22
N SER A 345 34.01 23.67 -9.08
CA SER A 345 34.66 23.83 -7.77
C SER A 345 33.91 24.84 -6.89
N GLY A 346 33.57 24.47 -5.66
CA GLY A 346 32.71 25.28 -4.79
C GLY A 346 31.21 24.96 -4.90
N HIS A 347 30.80 23.95 -5.67
CA HIS A 347 29.39 23.62 -5.93
C HIS A 347 28.90 22.25 -5.44
N SER A 348 29.65 21.54 -4.58
CA SER A 348 29.20 20.24 -4.04
C SER A 348 28.49 20.34 -2.67
N TYR A 349 27.87 19.24 -2.22
CA TYR A 349 27.19 19.18 -0.92
C TYR A 349 28.14 19.45 0.26
N HIS A 350 29.43 19.09 0.15
CA HIS A 350 30.48 19.47 1.11
C HIS A 350 30.51 20.99 1.31
N ASP A 351 30.56 21.77 0.24
CA ASP A 351 30.63 23.24 0.30
C ASP A 351 29.34 23.87 0.84
N ARG A 352 28.17 23.27 0.52
CA ARG A 352 26.89 23.70 1.10
C ARG A 352 26.82 23.41 2.59
N LEU A 353 27.27 22.25 3.04
CA LEU A 353 27.26 21.89 4.46
C LEU A 353 28.25 22.74 5.27
N ARG A 354 29.44 23.04 4.73
CA ARG A 354 30.35 24.06 5.30
C ARG A 354 29.68 25.42 5.46
N THR A 355 28.93 25.85 4.45
CA THR A 355 28.20 27.13 4.46
C THR A 355 27.10 27.15 5.52
N VAL A 356 26.29 26.08 5.61
CA VAL A 356 25.25 25.90 6.63
C VAL A 356 25.84 25.94 8.04
N LEU A 357 26.93 25.22 8.29
CA LEU A 357 27.58 25.18 9.60
C LEU A 357 28.18 26.54 10.00
N ARG A 358 28.81 27.27 9.06
CA ARG A 358 29.33 28.62 9.32
C ARG A 358 28.23 29.59 9.71
N ALA A 359 27.07 29.51 9.04
CA ALA A 359 25.92 30.40 9.28
C ALA A 359 25.09 30.06 10.54
N THR A 360 25.10 28.80 11.00
CA THR A 360 24.30 28.34 12.15
C THR A 360 25.10 28.17 13.45
N LEU A 361 26.34 27.65 13.36
CA LEU A 361 27.18 27.33 14.53
C LEU A 361 28.40 28.27 14.69
N GLY A 362 28.60 29.19 13.74
CA GLY A 362 29.69 30.16 13.74
C GLY A 362 31.00 29.61 13.17
N ALA A 363 31.83 30.50 12.61
CA ALA A 363 33.02 30.13 11.85
C ALA A 363 34.03 29.27 12.65
N GLY A 364 34.24 29.57 13.94
CA GLY A 364 35.18 28.86 14.81
C GLY A 364 34.77 27.43 15.22
N ARG A 365 33.63 26.92 14.75
CA ARG A 365 33.19 25.52 14.95
C ARG A 365 33.25 24.67 13.67
N VAL A 366 33.69 25.22 12.55
CA VAL A 366 33.72 24.50 11.27
C VAL A 366 35.13 23.95 11.02
N PRO A 367 35.29 22.63 10.77
CA PRO A 367 36.60 22.05 10.48
C PRO A 367 37.33 22.76 9.33
N GLU A 368 38.63 23.00 9.50
CA GLU A 368 39.50 23.30 8.36
C GLU A 368 39.49 22.14 7.36
N PRO A 369 39.60 22.38 6.04
CA PRO A 369 39.71 21.29 5.08
C PRO A 369 40.99 20.49 5.35
N LEU A 370 40.89 19.16 5.30
CA LEU A 370 42.08 18.33 5.15
C LEU A 370 42.72 18.69 3.80
N PRO A 371 44.03 19.00 3.74
CA PRO A 371 44.69 19.32 2.47
C PRO A 371 44.60 18.15 1.50
N LEU A 372 44.03 18.40 0.32
CA LEU A 372 44.04 17.46 -0.82
C LEU A 372 45.50 17.24 -1.25
N GLY A 373 46.09 16.15 -0.76
CA GLY A 373 47.50 15.81 -0.97
C GLY A 373 48.29 15.55 0.32
N LYS A 374 47.83 14.62 1.19
CA LYS A 374 48.70 13.87 2.14
C LYS A 374 48.05 12.60 2.72
N LEU A 375 47.71 11.66 1.83
CA LEU A 375 47.52 10.24 2.21
C LEU A 375 48.72 9.35 1.81
N GLU A 376 49.63 9.87 0.99
CA GLU A 376 50.95 9.30 0.77
C GLU A 376 51.96 9.99 1.72
N GLU A 377 52.33 9.31 2.82
CA GLU A 377 53.65 9.39 3.51
C GLU A 377 53.65 8.56 4.81
N ASN A 378 52.53 8.49 5.54
CA ASN A 378 52.37 7.73 6.79
C ASN A 378 52.34 6.18 6.61
N MET A 379 52.83 5.67 5.48
CA MET A 379 52.96 4.24 5.14
C MET A 379 54.42 3.75 5.18
N THR A 380 55.36 4.56 5.66
CA THR A 380 56.79 4.22 5.71
C THR A 380 57.30 3.96 7.14
N GLY A 381 57.30 2.68 7.54
CA GLY A 381 58.22 2.20 8.60
C GLY A 381 57.61 1.60 9.88
N SER A 382 57.03 0.39 9.79
CA SER A 382 57.08 -0.59 10.90
C SER A 382 56.82 -2.04 10.43
N SER A 383 57.76 -2.58 9.65
CA SER A 383 58.05 -4.02 9.45
C SER A 383 56.90 -5.04 9.59
N THR A 384 56.43 -5.58 8.46
CA THR A 384 55.96 -6.97 8.40
C THR A 384 57.15 -7.93 8.50
N PRO A 385 57.02 -9.09 9.17
CA PRO A 385 57.84 -10.26 8.87
C PRO A 385 57.43 -10.80 7.49
N SER A 386 58.42 -11.14 6.64
CA SER A 386 58.15 -11.65 5.30
C SER A 386 57.63 -13.09 5.32
N VAL A 387 56.55 -13.34 4.57
CA VAL A 387 56.27 -14.63 3.94
C VAL A 387 56.02 -14.36 2.46
N ALA A 388 56.84 -14.93 1.59
CA ALA A 388 56.76 -14.68 0.15
C ALA A 388 55.62 -15.47 -0.50
N MET A 389 54.87 -14.82 -1.40
CA MET A 389 53.98 -15.55 -2.31
C MET A 389 54.80 -16.20 -3.43
N ALA A 390 54.68 -17.52 -3.55
CA ALA A 390 55.03 -18.24 -4.77
C ALA A 390 54.02 -17.92 -5.89
N PRO A 391 54.37 -18.04 -7.18
CA PRO A 391 53.44 -17.78 -8.28
C PRO A 391 52.28 -18.78 -8.26
N ALA A 392 51.08 -18.30 -8.61
CA ALA A 392 49.88 -19.13 -8.68
C ALA A 392 49.99 -20.15 -9.83
N SER A 393 50.11 -21.43 -9.48
CA SER A 393 49.87 -22.54 -10.39
C SER A 393 48.38 -22.75 -10.61
N GLU A 394 47.99 -23.14 -11.82
CA GLU A 394 46.62 -23.55 -12.13
C GLU A 394 46.26 -24.83 -11.37
N GLU A 395 45.45 -24.72 -10.32
CA GLU A 395 44.80 -25.86 -9.67
C GLU A 395 43.27 -25.80 -9.83
N ALA A 396 42.65 -26.97 -9.97
CA ALA A 396 41.21 -27.10 -10.17
C ALA A 396 40.40 -26.60 -8.96
N PRO A 397 39.15 -26.11 -9.17
CA PRO A 397 38.33 -25.55 -8.10
C PRO A 397 38.10 -26.56 -6.96
N ARG A 398 38.73 -26.27 -5.81
CA ARG A 398 38.59 -27.04 -4.56
C ARG A 398 37.15 -26.91 -4.06
N ARG A 399 36.50 -28.04 -3.75
CA ARG A 399 35.04 -28.14 -3.70
C ARG A 399 34.44 -27.58 -2.41
N LEU A 400 33.31 -26.87 -2.58
CA LEU A 400 32.43 -26.42 -1.51
C LEU A 400 31.81 -27.59 -0.72
N PRO A 401 31.28 -27.35 0.50
CA PRO A 401 30.43 -28.30 1.21
C PRO A 401 29.24 -28.73 0.34
N ALA A 402 28.93 -30.03 0.33
CA ALA A 402 27.85 -30.56 -0.50
C ALA A 402 26.48 -29.92 -0.13
N GLY A 403 25.72 -29.49 -1.13
CA GLY A 403 24.47 -28.76 -0.95
C GLY A 403 24.61 -27.24 -0.79
N TRP A 404 25.78 -26.67 -1.10
CA TRP A 404 26.05 -25.23 -1.07
C TRP A 404 26.78 -24.73 -2.32
N HIS A 405 26.38 -23.56 -2.81
CA HIS A 405 27.02 -22.81 -3.89
C HIS A 405 27.56 -21.46 -3.39
N ALA A 406 28.58 -20.92 -4.06
CA ALA A 406 29.17 -19.62 -3.72
C ALA A 406 28.42 -18.45 -4.39
N ILE A 407 28.24 -17.38 -3.63
CA ILE A 407 27.65 -16.10 -4.06
C ILE A 407 28.72 -15.03 -3.84
N GLY A 408 29.50 -14.77 -4.90
CA GLY A 408 30.72 -13.96 -4.87
C GLY A 408 31.97 -14.76 -4.46
N PRO A 409 33.16 -14.12 -4.43
CA PRO A 409 34.41 -14.78 -4.04
C PRO A 409 34.41 -15.26 -2.58
N VAL A 410 34.81 -16.51 -2.37
CA VAL A 410 34.92 -17.16 -1.05
C VAL A 410 36.23 -17.95 -1.00
N GLY A 411 36.98 -17.81 0.09
CA GLY A 411 38.20 -18.61 0.35
C GLY A 411 37.87 -19.92 1.07
N ILE A 412 38.67 -20.96 0.85
CA ILE A 412 38.60 -22.23 1.59
C ILE A 412 40.02 -22.65 1.93
N GLY A 413 40.33 -22.80 3.23
CA GLY A 413 41.61 -23.28 3.73
C GLY A 413 41.78 -24.79 3.61
N ASP A 414 43.02 -25.28 3.72
CA ASP A 414 43.35 -26.71 3.63
C ASP A 414 42.74 -27.56 4.78
N ASP A 415 42.26 -26.91 5.84
CA ASP A 415 41.53 -27.51 6.97
C ASP A 415 39.99 -27.50 6.79
N GLY A 416 39.50 -26.95 5.67
CA GLY A 416 38.07 -26.79 5.38
C GLY A 416 37.41 -25.57 6.01
N VAL A 417 38.18 -24.64 6.62
CA VAL A 417 37.64 -23.35 7.07
C VAL A 417 37.31 -22.48 5.87
N ILE A 418 36.09 -21.93 5.86
CA ILE A 418 35.58 -21.01 4.84
C ILE A 418 35.94 -19.58 5.27
N GLU A 419 36.75 -18.89 4.45
CA GLU A 419 37.15 -17.50 4.68
C GLU A 419 36.24 -16.54 3.92
N LEU A 420 35.56 -15.67 4.66
CA LEU A 420 34.62 -14.68 4.14
C LEU A 420 35.17 -13.27 4.37
N CYS A 421 35.54 -12.58 3.30
CA CYS A 421 36.05 -11.20 3.32
C CYS A 421 35.22 -10.31 2.37
N ALA A 422 34.75 -9.17 2.85
CA ALA A 422 34.03 -8.20 2.03
C ALA A 422 34.32 -6.74 2.40
N TYR A 423 34.17 -5.86 1.41
CA TYR A 423 34.43 -4.41 1.52
C TYR A 423 33.23 -3.56 1.02
N GLY A 424 32.00 -4.03 1.20
CA GLY A 424 30.77 -3.25 0.93
C GLY A 424 29.56 -4.07 0.49
N GLU A 425 29.78 -5.19 -0.19
CA GLU A 425 28.73 -6.08 -0.72
C GLU A 425 28.52 -7.32 0.16
N GLU A 426 27.30 -7.85 0.25
CA GLU A 426 27.05 -9.14 0.90
C GLU A 426 27.50 -10.30 -0.01
N ARG A 427 28.52 -11.05 0.44
CA ARG A 427 29.12 -12.20 -0.26
C ARG A 427 29.18 -13.42 0.68
N GLY A 428 29.02 -14.63 0.17
CA GLY A 428 28.89 -15.82 1.02
C GLY A 428 28.53 -17.12 0.29
N LEU A 429 27.90 -18.04 1.00
CA LEU A 429 27.39 -19.32 0.48
C LEU A 429 25.87 -19.38 0.60
N GLY A 430 25.19 -19.80 -0.47
CA GLY A 430 23.76 -20.14 -0.50
C GLY A 430 23.56 -21.66 -0.50
N SER A 431 22.49 -22.15 0.11
CA SER A 431 22.15 -23.58 0.08
C SER A 431 21.32 -23.95 -1.15
N ASP A 432 21.55 -25.13 -1.70
CA ASP A 432 20.79 -25.66 -2.85
C ASP A 432 19.37 -26.11 -2.47
N LEU A 433 19.12 -26.33 -1.18
CA LEU A 433 17.85 -26.80 -0.62
C LEU A 433 17.09 -25.70 0.12
N ALA A 434 15.75 -25.78 0.05
CA ALA A 434 14.81 -24.87 0.73
C ALA A 434 13.90 -25.62 1.74
N PRO A 435 14.44 -26.13 2.86
CA PRO A 435 13.69 -26.93 3.83
C PRO A 435 12.50 -26.19 4.46
N THR A 436 11.57 -26.97 5.04
CA THR A 436 10.35 -26.44 5.72
C THR A 436 10.50 -26.39 7.24
N GLN A 437 11.34 -27.27 7.78
CA GLN A 437 11.82 -27.27 9.16
C GLN A 437 13.33 -27.45 9.10
N VAL A 438 14.10 -26.60 9.78
CA VAL A 438 15.54 -26.48 9.51
C VAL A 438 16.36 -26.29 10.77
N GLU A 439 17.54 -26.93 10.80
CA GLU A 439 18.66 -26.51 11.63
C GLU A 439 19.84 -26.15 10.73
N LEU A 440 20.24 -24.87 10.78
CA LEU A 440 21.48 -24.38 10.19
C LEU A 440 22.49 -24.25 11.34
N SER A 441 23.60 -24.97 11.28
CA SER A 441 24.64 -24.96 12.31
C SER A 441 26.02 -24.78 11.71
N PHE A 442 26.86 -23.97 12.36
CA PHE A 442 28.24 -23.71 11.97
C PHE A 442 29.03 -23.16 13.15
N ARG A 443 30.34 -23.34 13.12
CA ARG A 443 31.27 -22.56 13.95
C ARG A 443 31.62 -21.27 13.25
N LEU A 444 31.78 -20.20 14.02
CA LEU A 444 32.02 -18.84 13.54
C LEU A 444 33.18 -18.20 14.32
N ARG A 445 34.09 -17.51 13.63
CA ARG A 445 35.01 -16.53 14.23
C ARG A 445 34.81 -15.18 13.54
N LEU A 446 34.50 -14.15 14.32
CA LEU A 446 34.26 -12.79 13.84
C LEU A 446 35.39 -11.85 14.26
N ASP A 447 35.94 -11.09 13.31
CA ASP A 447 36.81 -9.96 13.64
C ASP A 447 36.01 -8.83 14.31
N ALA A 448 36.73 -7.92 14.98
CA ALA A 448 36.13 -6.81 15.75
C ALA A 448 35.11 -6.01 14.93
N ASN A 449 35.43 -5.71 13.66
CA ASN A 449 34.63 -4.87 12.78
C ASN A 449 33.75 -5.65 11.78
N ALA A 450 33.65 -6.98 11.90
CA ALA A 450 32.93 -7.82 10.94
C ALA A 450 31.40 -7.58 10.94
N ARG A 451 30.81 -7.47 9.74
CA ARG A 451 29.36 -7.38 9.48
C ARG A 451 28.86 -8.68 8.85
N PHE A 452 28.61 -9.68 9.70
CA PHE A 452 28.26 -11.05 9.29
C PHE A 452 26.74 -11.29 9.30
N ILE A 453 26.24 -12.10 8.37
CA ILE A 453 24.83 -12.48 8.28
C ILE A 453 24.66 -13.99 8.03
N ALA A 454 23.74 -14.61 8.75
CA ALA A 454 23.28 -15.98 8.51
C ALA A 454 21.75 -16.02 8.45
N LYS A 455 21.21 -16.46 7.30
CA LYS A 455 19.80 -16.39 6.89
C LYS A 455 19.21 -17.81 6.83
N VAL A 456 17.96 -17.97 7.26
CA VAL A 456 17.14 -19.19 7.10
C VAL A 456 15.73 -18.81 6.60
N HIS A 457 15.10 -19.71 5.83
CA HIS A 457 13.84 -19.45 5.13
C HIS A 457 13.93 -18.19 4.25
N GLN A 458 15.04 -18.06 3.52
CA GLN A 458 15.26 -17.02 2.50
C GLN A 458 14.40 -17.32 1.26
N GLN A 459 13.63 -16.34 0.79
CA GLN A 459 12.60 -16.59 -0.25
C GLN A 459 13.16 -16.86 -1.65
N ALA A 460 14.36 -16.39 -1.98
CA ALA A 460 15.09 -16.74 -3.20
C ALA A 460 16.58 -16.94 -2.86
N SER A 461 17.22 -17.97 -3.42
CA SER A 461 18.60 -18.35 -3.06
C SER A 461 19.64 -17.28 -3.42
N ASP A 462 19.39 -16.56 -4.50
CA ASP A 462 20.28 -15.63 -5.20
C ASP A 462 20.02 -14.14 -4.87
N ASP A 463 18.82 -13.76 -4.41
CA ASP A 463 18.49 -12.40 -3.95
C ASP A 463 18.80 -12.21 -2.44
N PRO A 464 19.83 -11.43 -2.05
CA PRO A 464 20.17 -11.19 -0.65
C PRO A 464 19.14 -10.33 0.10
N ALA A 465 18.33 -9.53 -0.61
CA ALA A 465 17.27 -8.69 -0.07
C ALA A 465 15.92 -9.43 0.04
N SER A 466 15.85 -10.66 -0.46
CA SER A 466 14.66 -11.52 -0.30
C SER A 466 14.41 -11.83 1.18
N ASN A 467 13.12 -11.94 1.54
CA ASN A 467 12.76 -12.03 2.95
C ASN A 467 13.32 -13.32 3.59
N SER A 468 13.78 -13.22 4.82
CA SER A 468 14.52 -14.26 5.53
C SER A 468 14.47 -13.98 7.03
N TYR A 469 14.52 -15.01 7.87
CA TYR A 469 14.93 -14.83 9.27
C TYR A 469 16.44 -14.88 9.32
N HIS A 470 17.07 -13.88 9.94
CA HIS A 470 18.52 -13.78 9.90
C HIS A 470 19.12 -13.33 11.23
N LEU A 471 20.23 -13.99 11.58
CA LEU A 471 21.21 -13.48 12.51
C LEU A 471 22.05 -12.44 11.76
N LEU A 472 22.00 -11.18 12.19
CA LEU A 472 22.95 -10.14 11.76
C LEU A 472 23.84 -9.78 12.94
N CYS A 473 25.16 -9.78 12.72
CA CYS A 473 26.17 -9.37 13.70
C CYS A 473 26.92 -8.15 13.14
N THR A 474 26.66 -6.95 13.66
CA THR A 474 27.40 -5.72 13.32
C THR A 474 28.29 -5.30 14.50
N PRO A 475 29.32 -4.46 14.30
CA PRO A 475 30.26 -4.08 15.37
C PRO A 475 29.55 -3.48 16.60
N GLU A 476 28.43 -2.79 16.39
CA GLU A 476 27.65 -2.14 17.42
C GLU A 476 26.69 -3.13 18.13
N ARG A 477 26.09 -4.06 17.37
CA ARG A 477 24.93 -4.87 17.81
C ARG A 477 24.76 -6.18 17.03
N ASP A 478 24.34 -7.21 17.75
CA ASP A 478 23.99 -8.51 17.17
C ASP A 478 22.51 -8.81 17.42
N TYR A 479 21.79 -9.34 16.43
CA TYR A 479 20.36 -9.60 16.56
C TYR A 479 19.81 -10.66 15.60
N LEU A 480 18.75 -11.34 16.04
CA LEU A 480 17.79 -12.01 15.18
C LEU A 480 16.80 -10.97 14.62
N ALA A 481 16.64 -10.95 13.31
CA ALA A 481 15.68 -10.11 12.60
C ALA A 481 14.96 -10.90 11.50
N ARG A 482 13.97 -10.23 10.91
CA ARG A 482 13.42 -10.50 9.58
C ARG A 482 13.46 -9.18 8.80
N HIS A 483 13.34 -9.19 7.47
CA HIS A 483 13.43 -7.95 6.69
C HIS A 483 12.46 -6.87 7.22
N ASN A 484 12.99 -5.66 7.39
CA ASN A 484 12.35 -4.49 8.02
C ASN A 484 11.93 -4.64 9.50
N ARG A 485 12.36 -5.70 10.22
CA ARG A 485 12.01 -5.91 11.64
C ARG A 485 13.09 -6.64 12.44
N VAL A 486 13.75 -5.93 13.36
CA VAL A 486 14.52 -6.58 14.44
C VAL A 486 13.54 -7.33 15.36
N LEU A 487 13.78 -8.62 15.57
CA LEU A 487 12.92 -9.50 16.36
C LEU A 487 13.46 -9.69 17.79
N ARG A 488 14.78 -9.88 17.93
CA ARG A 488 15.44 -10.04 19.23
C ARG A 488 16.92 -9.66 19.19
N ALA A 489 17.33 -8.69 19.99
CA ALA A 489 18.74 -8.42 20.25
C ALA A 489 19.39 -9.57 21.05
N LEU A 490 20.64 -9.90 20.70
CA LEU A 490 21.48 -10.91 21.35
C LEU A 490 22.94 -10.43 21.36
N ARG A 491 23.89 -11.30 21.71
CA ARG A 491 25.34 -11.03 21.55
C ARG A 491 26.06 -12.24 20.99
N VAL A 492 26.99 -12.01 20.07
CA VAL A 492 27.91 -13.01 19.53
C VAL A 492 29.34 -12.58 19.88
N PRO A 493 30.11 -13.39 20.65
CA PRO A 493 31.51 -13.09 20.93
C PRO A 493 32.35 -12.92 19.66
N ARG A 494 33.33 -12.02 19.71
CA ARG A 494 34.27 -11.70 18.62
C ARG A 494 35.69 -12.08 19.02
N GLY A 495 36.57 -12.29 18.04
CA GLY A 495 37.98 -12.71 18.23
C GLY A 495 38.18 -14.17 18.64
N ILE A 496 37.11 -14.91 18.97
CA ILE A 496 37.13 -16.32 19.35
C ILE A 496 36.18 -17.13 18.47
N TRP A 497 36.40 -18.45 18.41
CA TRP A 497 35.44 -19.39 17.81
C TRP A 497 34.20 -19.55 18.70
N VAL A 498 33.02 -19.54 18.08
CA VAL A 498 31.73 -19.79 18.75
C VAL A 498 30.86 -20.73 17.92
N ASP A 499 30.11 -21.61 18.58
CA ASP A 499 29.14 -22.50 17.93
C ASP A 499 27.82 -21.75 17.73
N VAL A 500 27.39 -21.60 16.49
CA VAL A 500 26.13 -20.94 16.10
C VAL A 500 25.15 -21.98 15.56
N ARG A 501 23.90 -21.91 16.01
CA ARG A 501 22.82 -22.79 15.55
C ARG A 501 21.52 -22.02 15.45
N ILE A 502 20.95 -21.93 14.24
CA ILE A 502 19.66 -21.32 13.95
C ILE A 502 18.66 -22.44 13.66
N ARG A 503 17.63 -22.59 14.50
CA ARG A 503 16.67 -23.70 14.46
C ARG A 503 15.23 -23.20 14.24
N ARG A 504 14.51 -23.83 13.30
CA ARG A 504 13.07 -23.71 13.09
C ARG A 504 12.47 -25.11 12.95
N ALA A 505 12.09 -25.70 14.08
CA ALA A 505 11.51 -27.05 14.17
C ALA A 505 9.97 -27.07 14.09
N ASP A 506 9.32 -25.92 13.90
CA ASP A 506 7.88 -25.84 13.67
C ASP A 506 7.52 -24.58 12.86
N HIS A 507 6.34 -24.54 12.27
CA HIS A 507 5.89 -23.39 11.45
C HIS A 507 5.61 -22.11 12.26
N SER A 508 5.93 -22.05 13.57
CA SER A 508 5.71 -20.89 14.44
C SER A 508 6.99 -20.25 14.99
N ARG A 509 8.11 -20.96 15.11
CA ARG A 509 9.26 -20.50 15.94
C ARG A 509 10.60 -20.44 15.21
N VAL A 510 11.39 -19.44 15.57
CA VAL A 510 12.83 -19.36 15.27
C VAL A 510 13.59 -19.28 16.59
N GLU A 511 14.59 -20.13 16.76
CA GLU A 511 15.50 -20.14 17.91
C GLU A 511 16.95 -19.97 17.44
N ILE A 512 17.75 -19.23 18.21
CA ILE A 512 19.21 -19.15 18.01
C ILE A 512 19.89 -19.63 19.28
N PHE A 513 20.90 -20.49 19.13
CA PHE A 513 21.80 -20.93 20.18
C PHE A 513 23.22 -20.46 19.85
N ILE A 514 23.94 -20.01 20.89
CA ILE A 514 25.35 -19.62 20.84
C ILE A 514 26.08 -20.42 21.92
N ASN A 515 27.13 -21.16 21.56
CA ASN A 515 27.88 -22.07 22.44
C ASN A 515 26.94 -23.00 23.25
N GLY A 516 25.98 -23.62 22.55
CA GLY A 516 24.93 -24.50 23.10
C GLY A 516 23.83 -23.80 23.93
N ARG A 517 23.97 -22.53 24.29
CA ARG A 517 22.99 -21.78 25.12
C ARG A 517 22.03 -21.03 24.21
N ARG A 518 20.71 -21.17 24.44
CA ARG A 518 19.68 -20.48 23.64
C ARG A 518 19.71 -18.97 23.88
N ALA A 519 20.22 -18.23 22.91
CA ALA A 519 20.36 -16.77 22.91
C ALA A 519 19.06 -16.05 22.47
N ALA A 520 18.29 -16.65 21.57
CA ALA A 520 17.00 -16.11 21.12
C ALA A 520 15.94 -17.21 20.93
N ARG A 521 14.67 -16.83 21.13
CA ARG A 521 13.46 -17.57 20.74
C ARG A 521 12.39 -16.55 20.37
N VAL A 522 11.84 -16.66 19.18
CA VAL A 522 10.79 -15.76 18.66
C VAL A 522 9.68 -16.58 18.05
N VAL A 523 8.43 -16.16 18.21
CA VAL A 523 7.27 -16.69 17.49
C VAL A 523 6.95 -15.73 16.33
N ASP A 524 7.12 -16.19 15.09
CA ASP A 524 6.80 -15.45 13.86
C ASP A 524 6.47 -16.46 12.74
N HIS A 525 5.30 -16.29 12.12
CA HIS A 525 4.70 -17.23 11.19
C HIS A 525 4.93 -16.87 9.70
N CYS A 526 5.65 -15.78 9.40
CA CYS A 526 5.58 -15.14 8.09
C CYS A 526 6.32 -15.84 6.95
N LEU A 527 7.37 -16.63 7.23
CA LEU A 527 8.11 -17.41 6.22
C LEU A 527 8.11 -18.89 6.63
N GLN A 528 7.47 -19.74 5.82
CA GLN A 528 7.17 -21.14 6.19
C GLN A 528 8.16 -22.17 5.64
N SER A 529 8.93 -21.81 4.62
CA SER A 529 10.07 -22.54 4.05
C SER A 529 11.01 -21.54 3.37
N GLY A 530 12.17 -22.01 2.90
CA GLY A 530 13.08 -21.25 2.05
C GLY A 530 14.54 -21.63 2.25
N TYR A 531 15.41 -21.06 1.41
CA TYR A 531 16.85 -21.34 1.39
C TYR A 531 17.56 -20.84 2.64
N CYS A 532 18.81 -21.25 2.80
CA CYS A 532 19.74 -20.75 3.81
C CYS A 532 20.92 -20.04 3.15
N PHE A 533 21.49 -19.05 3.85
CA PHE A 533 22.67 -18.32 3.38
C PHE A 533 23.58 -17.98 4.55
N VAL A 534 24.89 -18.02 4.34
CA VAL A 534 25.90 -17.61 5.31
C VAL A 534 26.93 -16.73 4.62
N GLY A 535 27.06 -15.48 5.05
CA GLY A 535 27.87 -14.48 4.34
C GLY A 535 28.28 -13.27 5.19
N ILE A 536 28.97 -12.33 4.55
CA ILE A 536 29.53 -11.13 5.16
C ILE A 536 29.35 -9.92 4.25
N GLY A 537 29.02 -8.77 4.82
CA GLY A 537 28.88 -7.48 4.12
C GLY A 537 29.94 -6.44 4.50
N GLY A 538 31.01 -6.86 5.19
CA GLY A 538 32.11 -5.98 5.61
C GLY A 538 33.06 -6.64 6.62
N GLY A 539 34.37 -6.49 6.42
CA GLY A 539 35.41 -7.09 7.27
C GLY A 539 35.71 -8.55 6.91
N ARG A 540 36.25 -9.31 7.87
CA ARG A 540 36.57 -10.75 7.77
C ARG A 540 35.77 -11.56 8.79
N ALA A 541 35.30 -12.73 8.36
CA ALA A 541 34.80 -13.79 9.23
C ALA A 541 35.28 -15.15 8.71
N GLU A 542 35.39 -16.11 9.61
CA GLU A 542 35.74 -17.49 9.28
C GLU A 542 34.59 -18.40 9.74
N VAL A 543 34.22 -19.36 8.88
CA VAL A 543 33.12 -20.30 9.12
C VAL A 543 33.65 -21.72 8.98
N ALA A 544 33.41 -22.54 10.00
CA ALA A 544 33.81 -23.96 10.03
C ALA A 544 32.58 -24.83 10.34
N ASP A 545 32.65 -26.14 10.09
CA ASP A 545 31.59 -27.10 10.43
C ASP A 545 30.18 -26.72 9.87
N LEU A 546 30.12 -26.04 8.72
CA LEU A 546 28.85 -25.59 8.11
C LEU A 546 27.99 -26.79 7.69
N ARG A 547 26.83 -26.92 8.34
CA ARG A 547 25.87 -28.02 8.15
C ARG A 547 24.45 -27.49 8.09
N LEU A 548 23.67 -28.09 7.19
CA LEU A 548 22.23 -27.89 7.04
C LEU A 548 21.53 -29.21 7.35
N SER A 549 20.43 -29.18 8.08
CA SER A 549 19.62 -30.37 8.38
C SER A 549 18.14 -30.04 8.29
N ASP A 550 17.38 -30.85 7.55
CA ASP A 550 15.91 -30.80 7.59
C ASP A 550 15.43 -31.53 8.85
N LEU A 551 14.56 -30.89 9.63
CA LEU A 551 14.09 -31.39 10.92
C LEU A 551 12.76 -32.13 10.85
N ALA A 552 12.09 -32.17 9.69
CA ALA A 552 10.78 -32.81 9.54
C ALA A 552 10.80 -34.34 9.79
N GLY A 553 11.99 -34.95 9.95
CA GLY A 553 12.18 -36.36 10.26
C GLY A 553 12.22 -36.74 11.75
N GLU A 554 12.24 -35.80 12.71
CA GLU A 554 12.44 -36.12 14.14
C GLU A 554 11.32 -35.62 15.09
N VAL A 555 10.83 -36.52 15.96
CA VAL A 555 9.71 -36.37 16.91
C VAL A 555 10.14 -37.13 18.20
N PRO A 556 9.98 -36.66 19.48
CA PRO A 556 8.63 -36.51 20.09
C PRO A 556 8.44 -35.70 21.44
N VAL A 557 7.18 -35.72 21.95
CA VAL A 557 6.66 -35.52 23.34
C VAL A 557 6.57 -34.12 24.00
N LEU A 558 5.40 -33.85 24.63
CA LEU A 558 5.08 -32.70 25.51
C LEU A 558 5.26 -32.99 27.02
N ARG A 559 5.47 -31.95 27.86
CA ARG A 559 5.04 -31.90 29.28
C ARG A 559 4.57 -30.51 29.75
N SER A 560 3.67 -30.50 30.74
CA SER A 560 3.12 -29.36 31.53
C SER A 560 3.91 -29.23 32.88
N VAL A 561 3.65 -28.36 33.89
CA VAL A 561 2.46 -27.57 34.34
C VAL A 561 2.88 -26.15 34.87
N PRO A 562 2.46 -25.61 36.04
CA PRO A 562 1.32 -24.70 36.27
C PRO A 562 1.68 -23.20 36.51
N ARG A 563 0.64 -22.37 36.75
CA ARG A 563 0.71 -20.91 37.04
C ARG A 563 0.82 -20.58 38.54
N HIS A 564 1.52 -19.50 38.86
CA HIS A 564 1.22 -18.58 39.98
C HIS A 564 1.51 -17.11 39.59
N ALA A 565 1.03 -16.14 40.36
CA ALA A 565 -0.22 -15.42 40.02
C ALA A 565 -0.55 -14.31 41.05
N ILE A 566 -0.09 -13.06 40.86
CA ILE A 566 -0.53 -11.90 41.65
C ILE A 566 -1.11 -10.80 40.71
N ARG A 567 -2.26 -10.23 41.10
CA ARG A 567 -2.95 -9.06 40.51
C ARG A 567 -2.79 -7.86 41.48
N ALA A 568 -3.14 -6.59 41.21
CA ALA A 568 -3.90 -5.93 40.14
C ALA A 568 -3.30 -4.50 39.91
N THR A 569 -3.90 -3.41 39.39
CA THR A 569 -5.21 -2.99 38.81
C THR A 569 -4.96 -1.62 38.14
N ALA A 570 -5.64 -1.13 37.09
CA ALA A 570 -6.40 -1.79 36.02
C ALA A 570 -6.70 -0.80 34.86
N ARG A 571 -6.33 -1.17 33.63
CA ARG A 571 -7.19 -0.99 32.43
C ARG A 571 -6.81 -2.12 31.48
N ALA A 572 -7.78 -2.93 31.04
CA ALA A 572 -7.48 -4.25 30.51
C ALA A 572 -6.83 -4.21 29.12
N PRO A 573 -5.76 -4.98 28.86
CA PRO A 573 -5.42 -5.42 27.51
C PRO A 573 -6.52 -6.38 27.01
N ALA A 574 -6.80 -6.36 25.70
CA ALA A 574 -7.64 -7.37 25.10
C ALA A 574 -7.01 -8.77 25.28
N THR A 575 -7.85 -9.76 25.60
CA THR A 575 -7.50 -11.18 25.54
C THR A 575 -6.98 -11.51 24.14
N PRO A 576 -6.00 -12.42 23.94
CA PRO A 576 -5.77 -12.98 22.62
C PRO A 576 -7.08 -13.56 22.09
N GLU A 577 -7.58 -13.00 20.99
CA GLU A 577 -8.88 -13.40 20.44
C GLU A 577 -8.83 -14.89 20.07
N ARG A 578 -9.69 -15.67 20.73
CA ARG A 578 -10.03 -17.00 20.23
C ARG A 578 -10.73 -16.79 18.89
N SER A 579 -10.40 -17.61 17.90
CA SER A 579 -11.27 -17.77 16.74
C SER A 579 -12.68 -18.10 17.24
N LEU A 580 -13.66 -17.43 16.66
CA LEU A 580 -15.07 -17.72 16.83
C LEU A 580 -15.50 -18.39 15.53
N PRO A 581 -15.31 -19.71 15.38
CA PRO A 581 -15.83 -20.41 14.20
C PRO A 581 -17.34 -20.20 14.09
N PHE A 582 -17.91 -20.49 12.94
CA PHE A 582 -19.36 -20.57 12.82
C PHE A 582 -19.86 -21.90 13.41
N GLU A 583 -20.99 -21.85 14.11
CA GLU A 583 -21.63 -23.01 14.76
C GLU A 583 -22.69 -23.66 13.85
N GLY A 584 -23.11 -22.93 12.80
CA GLY A 584 -23.93 -23.38 11.67
C GLY A 584 -23.71 -22.45 10.47
N THR A 585 -24.49 -22.57 9.40
CA THR A 585 -24.32 -21.68 8.23
C THR A 585 -24.58 -20.21 8.60
N PRO A 586 -23.74 -19.25 8.17
CA PRO A 586 -23.90 -17.87 8.62
C PRO A 586 -25.13 -17.19 8.01
N ARG A 587 -25.98 -16.59 8.84
CA ARG A 587 -27.08 -15.74 8.39
C ARG A 587 -26.53 -14.38 7.95
N ARG A 588 -26.79 -14.01 6.69
CA ARG A 588 -26.15 -12.89 5.99
C ARG A 588 -27.12 -11.71 5.89
N ASN A 589 -27.00 -10.76 6.79
CA ASN A 589 -27.80 -9.53 6.79
C ASN A 589 -27.19 -8.45 5.87
N LEU A 590 -28.02 -7.52 5.41
CA LEU A 590 -27.65 -6.34 4.64
C LEU A 590 -28.17 -5.07 5.32
N ILE A 591 -27.28 -4.10 5.51
CA ILE A 591 -27.62 -2.68 5.62
C ILE A 591 -27.20 -2.00 4.31
N TYR A 592 -28.10 -1.18 3.77
CA TYR A 592 -27.79 -0.31 2.63
C TYR A 592 -28.26 1.13 2.87
N HIS A 593 -27.58 2.12 2.29
CA HIS A 593 -27.97 3.54 2.35
C HIS A 593 -28.05 4.16 0.95
N VAL A 594 -29.12 4.91 0.66
CA VAL A 594 -29.41 5.51 -0.65
C VAL A 594 -29.78 6.98 -0.49
N TRP A 595 -29.07 7.85 -1.21
CA TRP A 595 -29.50 9.21 -1.52
C TRP A 595 -29.72 9.28 -3.05
N PRO A 596 -30.97 9.26 -3.54
CA PRO A 596 -31.26 9.10 -4.97
C PRO A 596 -31.19 10.45 -5.69
N VAL A 597 -30.00 11.07 -5.71
CA VAL A 597 -29.75 12.33 -6.43
C VAL A 597 -30.14 12.17 -7.90
N HIS A 598 -30.89 13.13 -8.46
CA HIS A 598 -31.31 13.11 -9.87
C HIS A 598 -30.15 12.79 -10.82
N GLY A 599 -30.25 11.67 -11.55
CA GLY A 599 -29.15 11.18 -12.39
C GLY A 599 -29.32 9.71 -12.77
N SER A 600 -28.22 8.96 -12.70
CA SER A 600 -28.16 7.53 -13.06
C SER A 600 -27.38 6.67 -12.06
N MET A 601 -26.48 7.28 -11.27
CA MET A 601 -25.52 6.60 -10.41
C MET A 601 -26.19 5.91 -9.22
N TRP A 602 -27.29 6.44 -8.69
CA TRP A 602 -28.04 5.77 -7.61
C TRP A 602 -28.73 4.51 -8.13
N GLY A 603 -29.30 4.57 -9.33
CA GLY A 603 -29.88 3.43 -10.04
C GLY A 603 -28.83 2.36 -10.34
N TRP A 604 -27.71 2.75 -10.96
CA TRP A 604 -26.60 1.84 -11.26
C TRP A 604 -26.02 1.16 -10.00
N ASN A 605 -25.96 1.87 -8.87
CA ASN A 605 -25.57 1.29 -7.58
C ASN A 605 -26.57 0.24 -7.08
N LEU A 606 -27.88 0.51 -7.20
CA LEU A 606 -28.90 -0.49 -6.90
C LEU A 606 -28.85 -1.67 -7.85
N ASP A 607 -28.54 -1.46 -9.13
CA ASP A 607 -28.42 -2.55 -10.11
C ASP A 607 -27.21 -3.46 -9.77
N GLN A 608 -26.09 -2.89 -9.28
CA GLN A 608 -24.96 -3.67 -8.74
C GLN A 608 -25.30 -4.44 -7.45
N LEU A 609 -26.19 -3.90 -6.60
CA LEU A 609 -26.66 -4.56 -5.38
C LEU A 609 -27.67 -5.66 -5.69
N LEU A 610 -28.66 -5.40 -6.53
CA LEU A 610 -29.74 -6.32 -6.89
C LEU A 610 -29.22 -7.56 -7.61
N ALA A 611 -28.19 -7.42 -8.45
CA ALA A 611 -27.47 -8.54 -9.06
C ALA A 611 -26.79 -9.50 -8.05
N ARG A 612 -26.79 -9.17 -6.75
CA ARG A 612 -26.12 -9.90 -5.67
C ARG A 612 -26.97 -10.02 -4.40
N ILE A 613 -28.20 -9.50 -4.40
CA ILE A 613 -28.97 -9.28 -3.17
C ILE A 613 -29.35 -10.58 -2.47
N ASP A 614 -29.40 -11.67 -3.24
CA ASP A 614 -29.70 -13.02 -2.78
C ASP A 614 -28.51 -13.76 -2.14
N LEU A 615 -27.33 -13.13 -2.08
CA LEU A 615 -26.33 -13.46 -1.05
C LEU A 615 -26.89 -13.23 0.37
N PHE A 616 -27.81 -12.27 0.55
CA PHE A 616 -28.31 -11.87 1.87
C PHE A 616 -29.60 -12.61 2.25
N ASN A 617 -29.46 -13.78 2.89
CA ASN A 617 -30.59 -14.57 3.39
C ASN A 617 -31.13 -14.10 4.75
N GLY A 618 -30.45 -13.17 5.41
CA GLY A 618 -30.92 -12.51 6.64
C GLY A 618 -31.80 -11.29 6.37
N LYS A 619 -31.84 -10.38 7.35
CA LYS A 619 -32.52 -9.08 7.24
C LYS A 619 -31.90 -8.25 6.11
N ARG A 620 -32.72 -7.57 5.31
CA ARG A 620 -32.28 -6.60 4.30
C ARG A 620 -32.90 -5.26 4.67
N VAL A 621 -32.12 -4.28 5.15
CA VAL A 621 -32.63 -3.00 5.66
C VAL A 621 -31.99 -1.85 4.90
N VAL A 622 -32.82 -1.00 4.28
CA VAL A 622 -32.37 0.10 3.40
C VAL A 622 -32.79 1.45 3.96
N GLY A 623 -31.80 2.30 4.26
CA GLY A 623 -32.00 3.69 4.63
C GLY A 623 -32.09 4.59 3.40
N ILE A 624 -33.25 5.17 3.13
CA ILE A 624 -33.44 6.17 2.07
C ILE A 624 -33.34 7.56 2.70
N VAL A 625 -32.58 8.47 2.07
CA VAL A 625 -32.61 9.90 2.39
C VAL A 625 -32.94 10.75 1.16
N VAL A 626 -33.80 11.75 1.35
CA VAL A 626 -34.28 12.63 0.26
C VAL A 626 -34.20 14.12 0.64
N ASP A 627 -34.02 14.96 -0.37
CA ASP A 627 -33.98 16.43 -0.34
C ASP A 627 -34.37 17.01 -1.71
N ASP A 628 -34.32 18.33 -1.86
CA ASP A 628 -34.65 19.10 -3.08
C ASP A 628 -33.77 18.78 -4.31
N HIS A 629 -32.83 17.83 -4.20
CA HIS A 629 -31.99 17.34 -5.30
C HIS A 629 -32.22 15.85 -5.61
N SER A 630 -33.18 15.22 -4.91
CA SER A 630 -33.44 13.79 -4.96
C SER A 630 -34.69 13.44 -5.80
N GLU A 631 -34.63 12.30 -6.48
CA GLU A 631 -35.83 11.61 -6.93
C GLU A 631 -36.69 11.14 -5.73
N PRO A 632 -38.02 10.99 -5.90
CA PRO A 632 -38.90 10.52 -4.83
C PRO A 632 -38.45 9.16 -4.26
N ALA A 633 -38.60 8.97 -2.95
CA ALA A 633 -38.26 7.71 -2.29
C ALA A 633 -38.98 6.49 -2.91
N ASP A 634 -40.16 6.70 -3.49
CA ASP A 634 -40.94 5.68 -4.21
C ASP A 634 -40.20 5.10 -5.43
N ALA A 635 -39.30 5.85 -6.08
CA ALA A 635 -38.46 5.34 -7.17
C ALA A 635 -37.47 4.27 -6.66
N VAL A 636 -36.92 4.48 -5.46
CA VAL A 636 -36.06 3.50 -4.77
C VAL A 636 -36.88 2.31 -4.27
N ARG A 637 -38.05 2.56 -3.67
CA ARG A 637 -38.98 1.48 -3.22
C ARG A 637 -39.39 0.58 -4.36
N THR A 638 -39.71 1.15 -5.53
CA THR A 638 -40.13 0.40 -6.74
C THR A 638 -39.01 -0.51 -7.28
N ARG A 639 -37.74 -0.08 -7.22
CA ARG A 639 -36.61 -0.95 -7.58
C ARG A 639 -36.35 -2.07 -6.56
N LEU A 640 -36.70 -1.86 -5.29
CA LEU A 640 -36.50 -2.84 -4.21
C LEU A 640 -37.69 -3.78 -3.99
N ASP A 641 -38.81 -3.57 -4.69
CA ASP A 641 -40.01 -4.39 -4.52
C ASP A 641 -39.79 -5.86 -4.89
N GLY A 642 -40.46 -6.76 -4.17
CA GLY A 642 -40.25 -8.21 -4.23
C GLY A 642 -38.96 -8.71 -3.58
N HIS A 643 -37.94 -7.87 -3.38
CA HIS A 643 -36.61 -8.29 -2.87
C HIS A 643 -36.49 -8.35 -1.33
N GLY A 644 -37.61 -8.33 -0.59
CA GLY A 644 -37.63 -8.59 0.85
C GLY A 644 -36.89 -7.56 1.71
N CYS A 645 -36.92 -6.29 1.30
CA CYS A 645 -36.22 -5.17 1.93
C CYS A 645 -37.12 -4.33 2.85
N GLU A 646 -36.72 -4.16 4.10
CA GLU A 646 -37.28 -3.20 5.06
C GLU A 646 -36.75 -1.78 4.76
N ILE A 647 -37.62 -0.78 4.73
CA ILE A 647 -37.28 0.59 4.31
C ILE A 647 -37.36 1.58 5.47
N ILE A 648 -36.27 2.30 5.74
CA ILE A 648 -36.20 3.39 6.72
C ILE A 648 -35.97 4.72 5.97
N GLU A 649 -36.99 5.58 5.94
CA GLU A 649 -36.89 6.90 5.30
C GLU A 649 -36.56 8.01 6.32
N VAL A 650 -35.69 8.95 5.96
CA VAL A 650 -35.29 10.13 6.75
C VAL A 650 -34.98 11.31 5.82
N ALA A 651 -35.40 12.53 6.14
CA ALA A 651 -34.99 13.72 5.37
C ALA A 651 -33.46 13.91 5.39
N ASN A 652 -32.85 14.12 4.23
CA ASN A 652 -31.39 14.27 4.10
C ASN A 652 -30.89 15.56 4.77
N ARG A 653 -29.65 15.53 5.26
CA ARG A 653 -28.94 16.68 5.85
C ARG A 653 -27.44 16.55 5.58
N LYS A 654 -26.68 17.61 5.85
CA LYS A 654 -25.21 17.67 5.71
C LYS A 654 -24.45 16.54 6.41
N GLU A 655 -25.04 15.82 7.36
CA GLU A 655 -24.47 14.66 8.04
C GLU A 655 -24.51 13.35 7.20
N GLY A 656 -25.37 13.25 6.18
CA GLY A 656 -25.46 12.12 5.24
C GLY A 656 -25.80 10.78 5.88
N GLU A 657 -25.14 9.70 5.44
CA GLU A 657 -25.29 8.32 5.93
C GLU A 657 -25.33 8.17 7.46
N SER A 658 -24.63 9.04 8.19
CA SER A 658 -24.59 9.09 9.65
C SER A 658 -25.94 9.45 10.32
N LEU A 659 -26.98 9.81 9.55
CA LEU A 659 -28.36 9.99 10.01
C LEU A 659 -29.11 8.65 10.11
N THR A 660 -28.95 7.78 9.11
CA THR A 660 -29.67 6.50 9.03
C THR A 660 -28.90 5.36 9.69
N PHE A 661 -27.57 5.37 9.63
CA PHE A 661 -26.72 4.28 10.13
C PHE A 661 -27.00 3.82 11.58
N PRO A 662 -27.33 4.69 12.56
CA PRO A 662 -27.71 4.22 13.90
C PRO A 662 -28.93 3.30 13.87
N ARG A 663 -30.04 3.74 13.26
CA ARG A 663 -31.30 2.98 13.15
C ARG A 663 -31.12 1.69 12.34
N LEU A 664 -30.22 1.70 11.36
CA LEU A 664 -29.89 0.54 10.54
C LEU A 664 -29.06 -0.49 11.33
N LEU A 665 -28.11 -0.05 12.17
CA LEU A 665 -27.40 -0.92 13.11
C LEU A 665 -28.35 -1.52 14.16
N ASP A 666 -29.25 -0.72 14.72
CA ASP A 666 -30.25 -1.19 15.69
C ASP A 666 -31.14 -2.31 15.10
N ALA A 667 -31.54 -2.18 13.83
CA ALA A 667 -32.39 -3.16 13.14
C ALA A 667 -31.72 -4.53 12.94
N VAL A 668 -30.39 -4.60 12.82
CA VAL A 668 -29.61 -5.84 12.62
C VAL A 668 -28.86 -6.30 13.88
N ALA A 669 -28.99 -5.59 15.00
CA ALA A 669 -28.25 -5.88 16.22
C ALA A 669 -28.58 -7.29 16.74
N SER A 670 -27.56 -8.14 16.83
CA SER A 670 -27.67 -9.53 17.26
C SER A 670 -26.38 -10.00 17.92
N THR A 671 -26.49 -10.91 18.89
CA THR A 671 -25.35 -11.60 19.50
C THR A 671 -25.23 -13.06 19.07
N ASP A 672 -26.02 -13.51 18.09
CA ASP A 672 -25.92 -14.85 17.50
C ASP A 672 -24.52 -15.03 16.86
N PRO A 673 -23.75 -16.07 17.22
CA PRO A 673 -22.44 -16.33 16.62
C PRO A 673 -22.53 -16.54 15.11
N ASN A 674 -23.68 -16.93 14.56
CA ASN A 674 -23.86 -17.19 13.14
C ASN A 674 -24.33 -15.98 12.33
N GLU A 675 -24.65 -14.85 12.96
CA GLU A 675 -25.01 -13.65 12.21
C GLU A 675 -23.79 -12.82 11.75
N VAL A 676 -23.84 -12.41 10.49
CA VAL A 676 -22.97 -11.39 9.90
C VAL A 676 -23.81 -10.32 9.20
N THR A 677 -23.29 -9.11 9.07
CA THR A 677 -23.97 -8.02 8.36
C THR A 677 -23.02 -7.27 7.43
N PHE A 678 -23.41 -7.06 6.19
CA PHE A 678 -22.73 -6.14 5.28
C PHE A 678 -23.32 -4.73 5.40
N TYR A 679 -22.47 -3.69 5.41
CA TYR A 679 -22.85 -2.30 5.19
C TYR A 679 -22.29 -1.82 3.86
N ALA A 680 -23.14 -1.16 3.05
CA ALA A 680 -22.76 -0.41 1.86
C ALA A 680 -23.72 0.78 1.60
N HIS A 681 -23.42 1.59 0.59
CA HIS A 681 -24.25 2.71 0.19
C HIS A 681 -24.10 3.04 -1.31
N ALA A 682 -25.02 3.85 -1.83
CA ALA A 682 -24.99 4.34 -3.21
C ALA A 682 -23.78 5.29 -3.44
N LYS A 683 -22.62 4.71 -3.70
CA LYS A 683 -21.35 5.44 -3.81
C LYS A 683 -21.33 6.29 -5.08
N GLY A 684 -20.86 7.52 -4.98
CA GLY A 684 -20.65 8.42 -6.13
C GLY A 684 -21.81 9.36 -6.47
N VAL A 685 -23.03 9.15 -5.96
CA VAL A 685 -24.22 9.96 -6.29
C VAL A 685 -24.05 11.48 -6.13
N LYS A 686 -23.20 11.92 -5.18
CA LYS A 686 -22.90 13.34 -4.94
C LYS A 686 -22.13 14.06 -6.05
N TYR A 687 -21.69 13.35 -7.08
CA TYR A 687 -20.96 13.89 -8.23
C TYR A 687 -21.86 14.05 -9.47
N GLU A 688 -23.15 13.72 -9.38
CA GLU A 688 -24.09 13.91 -10.48
C GLU A 688 -24.22 15.39 -10.88
N PRO A 689 -24.44 15.71 -12.18
CA PRO A 689 -24.61 14.79 -13.30
C PRO A 689 -23.30 14.28 -13.95
N ALA A 690 -22.14 14.50 -13.31
CA ALA A 690 -20.81 14.33 -13.91
C ALA A 690 -19.89 13.44 -13.05
N VAL A 691 -20.32 12.18 -12.81
CA VAL A 691 -19.57 11.22 -11.97
C VAL A 691 -18.21 10.87 -12.60
N PRO A 692 -17.07 11.08 -11.90
CA PRO A 692 -15.76 10.73 -12.42
C PRO A 692 -15.57 9.23 -12.61
N GLU A 693 -14.97 8.81 -13.72
CA GLU A 693 -14.65 7.42 -14.02
C GLU A 693 -13.91 6.68 -12.89
N PRO A 694 -12.87 7.24 -12.22
CA PRO A 694 -12.23 6.58 -11.07
C PRO A 694 -13.19 6.29 -9.91
N VAL A 695 -14.20 7.15 -9.69
CA VAL A 695 -15.21 6.94 -8.64
C VAL A 695 -16.16 5.81 -9.03
N ARG A 696 -16.46 5.64 -10.33
CA ARG A 696 -17.26 4.52 -10.83
C ARG A 696 -16.51 3.20 -10.76
N ALA A 697 -15.27 3.14 -11.27
CA ALA A 697 -14.40 1.97 -11.18
C ALA A 697 -14.18 1.51 -9.72
N TRP A 698 -13.97 2.47 -8.81
CA TRP A 698 -13.89 2.21 -7.38
C TRP A 698 -15.18 1.66 -6.79
N SER A 699 -16.34 2.24 -7.15
CA SER A 699 -17.64 1.76 -6.68
C SER A 699 -17.90 0.33 -7.16
N GLU A 700 -17.55 0.00 -8.41
CA GLU A 700 -17.66 -1.35 -8.96
C GLU A 700 -16.75 -2.34 -8.22
N ALA A 701 -15.47 -2.00 -8.06
CA ALA A 701 -14.52 -2.84 -7.33
C ALA A 701 -14.93 -3.05 -5.86
N LEU A 702 -15.58 -2.05 -5.22
CA LEU A 702 -16.14 -2.19 -3.87
C LEU A 702 -17.25 -3.26 -3.82
N TYR A 703 -18.20 -3.30 -4.77
CA TYR A 703 -19.18 -4.41 -4.84
C TYR A 703 -18.48 -5.73 -5.07
N ARG A 704 -17.68 -5.83 -6.15
CA ARG A 704 -17.07 -7.09 -6.60
C ARG A 704 -16.22 -7.73 -5.52
N THR A 705 -15.36 -6.96 -4.86
CA THR A 705 -14.40 -7.46 -3.86
C THR A 705 -15.02 -7.78 -2.49
N ASN A 706 -16.20 -7.23 -2.16
CA ASN A 706 -16.91 -7.55 -0.93
C ASN A 706 -17.93 -8.68 -1.07
N LEU A 707 -18.41 -8.96 -2.30
CA LEU A 707 -19.59 -9.80 -2.52
C LEU A 707 -19.33 -11.02 -3.41
N ASP A 708 -18.50 -10.93 -4.46
CA ASP A 708 -18.29 -12.04 -5.41
C ASP A 708 -17.26 -13.09 -4.92
N ASN A 709 -16.98 -13.16 -3.61
CA ASN A 709 -16.09 -14.14 -2.98
C ASN A 709 -16.48 -14.38 -1.50
N TRP A 710 -17.71 -14.84 -1.29
CA TRP A 710 -18.25 -15.17 0.05
C TRP A 710 -17.33 -16.09 0.90
N PRO A 711 -16.69 -17.15 0.37
CA PRO A 711 -15.82 -18.02 1.18
C PRO A 711 -14.68 -17.29 1.88
N GLU A 712 -14.08 -16.27 1.23
CA GLU A 712 -13.01 -15.46 1.83
C GLU A 712 -13.57 -14.48 2.89
N VAL A 713 -14.77 -13.93 2.68
CA VAL A 713 -15.47 -13.11 3.68
C VAL A 713 -15.74 -13.93 4.95
N GLN A 714 -16.33 -15.12 4.78
CA GLN A 714 -16.62 -16.07 5.86
C GLN A 714 -15.34 -16.40 6.64
N ARG A 715 -14.28 -16.85 5.94
CA ARG A 715 -12.98 -17.21 6.53
C ARG A 715 -12.32 -16.07 7.31
N GLN A 716 -12.46 -14.81 6.88
CA GLN A 716 -11.95 -13.68 7.66
C GLN A 716 -12.81 -13.43 8.92
N LEU A 717 -14.14 -13.47 8.82
CA LEU A 717 -15.07 -13.20 9.93
C LEU A 717 -15.06 -14.27 11.04
N GLU A 718 -14.49 -15.46 10.82
CA GLU A 718 -14.17 -16.44 11.87
C GLU A 718 -13.15 -15.93 12.90
N SER A 719 -12.34 -14.93 12.53
CA SER A 719 -11.24 -14.43 13.36
C SER A 719 -11.19 -12.90 13.46
N LYS A 720 -12.17 -12.19 12.89
CA LYS A 720 -12.21 -10.73 12.80
C LYS A 720 -13.60 -10.19 13.08
N ALA A 721 -13.69 -9.07 13.78
CA ALA A 721 -14.93 -8.37 14.06
C ALA A 721 -15.49 -7.67 12.82
N LEU A 722 -14.60 -7.16 11.95
CA LEU A 722 -14.91 -6.55 10.66
C LEU A 722 -14.01 -7.10 9.55
N THR A 723 -14.49 -7.05 8.31
CA THR A 723 -13.62 -7.04 7.12
C THR A 723 -14.20 -6.16 6.00
N GLY A 724 -13.40 -5.77 5.02
CA GLY A 724 -13.81 -4.84 3.95
C GLY A 724 -12.67 -4.57 2.97
N SER A 725 -12.86 -3.66 2.02
CA SER A 725 -11.88 -3.37 0.97
C SER A 725 -11.26 -1.97 1.10
N PHE A 726 -10.12 -1.77 0.44
CA PHE A 726 -9.38 -0.50 0.36
C PHE A 726 -9.03 0.07 1.75
N ARG A 727 -8.44 -0.74 2.64
CA ARG A 727 -8.13 -0.32 4.00
C ARG A 727 -6.98 0.70 4.01
N MET A 728 -7.29 1.94 4.39
CA MET A 728 -6.35 3.06 4.47
C MET A 728 -5.92 3.32 5.92
N LEU A 729 -4.63 3.60 6.14
CA LEU A 729 -4.07 3.86 7.46
C LEU A 729 -3.82 5.34 7.73
N GLY A 730 -4.08 5.78 8.95
CA GLY A 730 -3.82 7.13 9.45
C GLY A 730 -5.05 7.81 10.05
N ARG A 731 -4.82 8.99 10.65
CA ARG A 731 -5.89 9.86 11.14
C ARG A 731 -6.24 10.90 10.06
N PHE A 732 -7.49 10.88 9.61
CA PHE A 732 -7.95 11.75 8.52
C PHE A 732 -8.78 12.91 9.05
N ARG A 733 -8.52 14.13 8.54
CA ARG A 733 -9.21 15.36 8.97
C ARG A 733 -10.71 15.33 8.64
N THR A 734 -11.09 14.70 7.53
CA THR A 734 -12.48 14.42 7.13
C THR A 734 -13.21 13.62 8.21
N HIS A 735 -12.58 12.54 8.67
CA HIS A 735 -13.03 11.67 9.78
C HIS A 735 -12.77 12.28 11.18
N ARG A 736 -12.59 13.61 11.26
CA ARG A 736 -12.29 14.39 12.48
C ARG A 736 -11.10 13.87 13.30
N ASN A 737 -10.21 13.09 12.70
CA ASN A 737 -9.08 12.38 13.33
C ASN A 737 -9.49 11.39 14.44
N LEU A 738 -10.72 10.85 14.41
CA LEU A 738 -11.28 10.01 15.47
C LEU A 738 -10.80 8.55 15.43
N GLY A 739 -10.48 8.03 14.24
CA GLY A 739 -9.92 6.69 14.05
C GLY A 739 -8.52 6.71 13.42
N ASP A 740 -7.75 5.63 13.63
CA ASP A 740 -6.38 5.45 13.12
C ASP A 740 -6.29 4.73 11.77
N TRP A 741 -7.44 4.33 11.21
CA TRP A 741 -7.60 3.68 9.90
C TRP A 741 -9.07 3.76 9.44
N HIS A 742 -9.37 3.42 8.19
CA HIS A 742 -10.74 3.20 7.70
C HIS A 742 -10.77 2.27 6.47
N TYR A 743 -11.95 1.75 6.11
CA TYR A 743 -12.19 1.16 4.77
C TYR A 743 -12.61 2.28 3.81
N SER A 744 -11.71 2.67 2.91
CA SER A 744 -11.97 3.72 1.94
C SER A 744 -13.07 3.26 0.99
N GLY A 745 -14.27 3.82 1.13
CA GLY A 745 -15.45 3.32 0.44
C GLY A 745 -16.70 3.32 1.31
N THR A 746 -16.54 3.11 2.62
CA THR A 746 -17.64 2.75 3.53
C THR A 746 -18.36 1.45 3.12
N PHE A 747 -17.64 0.45 2.62
CA PHE A 747 -18.18 -0.91 2.39
C PHE A 747 -17.43 -1.87 3.32
N PHE A 748 -18.15 -2.56 4.21
CA PHE A 748 -17.56 -3.52 5.15
C PHE A 748 -18.58 -4.52 5.70
N TRP A 749 -18.10 -5.72 6.00
CA TRP A 749 -18.80 -6.76 6.75
C TRP A 749 -18.52 -6.66 8.25
N MET A 750 -19.48 -7.14 9.05
CA MET A 750 -19.50 -7.19 10.50
C MET A 750 -19.78 -8.62 10.97
N ARG A 751 -19.06 -9.12 11.97
CA ARG A 751 -19.44 -10.34 12.73
C ARG A 751 -20.30 -9.92 13.91
N ASN A 752 -21.61 -10.16 13.85
CA ASN A 752 -22.58 -9.52 14.75
C ASN A 752 -22.27 -9.81 16.23
N ALA A 753 -22.01 -11.08 16.59
CA ALA A 753 -21.61 -11.48 17.94
C ALA A 753 -20.32 -10.81 18.50
N GLN A 754 -19.45 -10.26 17.65
CA GLN A 754 -18.27 -9.52 18.10
C GLN A 754 -18.56 -8.01 18.19
N VAL A 755 -19.29 -7.46 17.21
CA VAL A 755 -19.64 -6.04 17.13
C VAL A 755 -20.65 -5.61 18.21
N PHE A 756 -21.72 -6.38 18.41
CA PHE A 756 -22.83 -6.02 19.30
C PHE A 756 -22.70 -6.57 20.73
N ARG A 757 -21.56 -7.20 21.06
CA ARG A 757 -21.32 -7.88 22.36
C ARG A 757 -21.48 -6.99 23.61
N ASN A 758 -21.43 -5.67 23.44
CA ASN A 758 -21.58 -4.66 24.50
C ASN A 758 -22.73 -3.68 24.18
N GLY A 759 -23.70 -4.09 23.35
CA GLY A 759 -24.69 -3.20 22.73
C GLY A 759 -24.19 -2.56 21.43
N VAL A 760 -25.01 -1.68 20.83
CA VAL A 760 -24.72 -1.05 19.53
C VAL A 760 -23.61 0.01 19.65
N PRO A 761 -22.49 -0.10 18.90
CA PRO A 761 -21.36 0.83 19.03
C PRO A 761 -21.68 2.24 18.54
N ARG A 762 -21.40 3.24 19.39
CA ARG A 762 -21.77 4.65 19.19
C ARG A 762 -21.37 5.20 17.82
N VAL A 763 -22.36 5.61 17.03
CA VAL A 763 -22.16 6.39 15.80
C VAL A 763 -21.94 7.87 16.14
N HIS A 764 -21.06 8.55 15.41
CA HIS A 764 -20.83 9.99 15.54
C HIS A 764 -21.46 10.73 14.34
N CYS A 765 -22.47 11.56 14.60
CA CYS A 765 -23.25 12.19 13.54
C CYS A 765 -22.47 13.34 12.86
N PHE A 766 -21.81 13.03 11.73
CA PHE A 766 -21.21 13.99 10.79
C PHE A 766 -20.93 13.32 9.43
N TYR A 767 -20.68 14.10 8.39
CA TYR A 767 -20.38 13.59 7.05
C TYR A 767 -19.11 12.70 7.04
N GLY A 768 -19.22 11.46 6.57
CA GLY A 768 -18.14 10.46 6.66
C GLY A 768 -17.94 9.88 8.06
N GLY A 769 -18.90 10.07 8.98
CA GLY A 769 -18.88 9.46 10.31
C GLY A 769 -19.02 7.94 10.30
N VAL A 770 -19.67 7.36 9.29
CA VAL A 770 -19.74 5.90 9.08
C VAL A 770 -18.44 5.37 8.49
N GLU A 771 -17.81 6.07 7.53
CA GLU A 771 -16.47 5.71 7.02
C GLU A 771 -15.41 5.71 8.13
N ALA A 772 -15.53 6.62 9.11
CA ALA A 772 -14.69 6.66 10.30
C ALA A 772 -14.96 5.51 11.31
N TRP A 773 -16.20 5.01 11.39
CA TRP A 773 -16.68 4.17 12.48
C TRP A 773 -15.87 2.87 12.71
N PRO A 774 -15.45 2.11 11.67
CA PRO A 774 -14.60 0.93 11.83
C PRO A 774 -13.32 1.20 12.66
N GLY A 775 -12.58 2.25 12.31
CA GLY A 775 -11.32 2.61 12.96
C GLY A 775 -11.47 3.41 14.26
N MET A 776 -12.70 3.72 14.68
CA MET A 776 -13.01 4.31 15.98
C MET A 776 -13.28 3.26 17.06
N HIS A 777 -13.82 2.10 16.68
CA HIS A 777 -14.25 1.05 17.61
C HIS A 777 -13.35 -0.20 17.60
N PHE A 778 -12.65 -0.48 16.50
CA PHE A 778 -11.85 -1.69 16.33
C PHE A 778 -10.40 -1.37 15.90
N SER A 779 -9.43 -2.11 16.43
CA SER A 779 -8.04 -2.04 16.01
C SER A 779 -7.81 -2.78 14.69
N GLN A 780 -6.70 -2.49 14.01
CA GLN A 780 -6.31 -3.17 12.76
C GLN A 780 -6.04 -4.68 12.94
N ALA A 781 -5.87 -5.16 14.19
CA ALA A 781 -5.69 -6.58 14.51
C ALA A 781 -7.03 -7.33 14.64
N GLU A 782 -8.08 -6.64 15.10
CA GLU A 782 -9.45 -7.15 15.19
C GLU A 782 -10.16 -7.14 13.82
N THR A 783 -9.56 -6.55 12.77
CA THR A 783 -10.19 -6.37 11.45
C THR A 783 -9.37 -6.92 10.28
N GLY A 784 -10.07 -7.43 9.27
CA GLY A 784 -9.51 -8.00 8.05
C GLY A 784 -9.36 -7.00 6.91
N CYS A 785 -9.00 -7.49 5.72
CA CYS A 785 -9.08 -6.74 4.47
C CYS A 785 -9.22 -7.73 3.31
N LEU A 786 -10.22 -7.52 2.44
CA LEU A 786 -10.55 -8.40 1.30
C LEU A 786 -9.78 -8.02 0.03
N PHE A 787 -9.50 -6.73 -0.14
CA PHE A 787 -8.80 -6.18 -1.30
C PHE A 787 -8.04 -4.91 -0.93
N LEU A 788 -6.78 -4.81 -1.39
CA LEU A 788 -5.85 -3.70 -1.19
C LEU A 788 -5.81 -3.16 0.26
N ASP A 789 -4.96 -3.78 1.09
CA ASP A 789 -4.67 -3.35 2.47
C ASP A 789 -3.55 -2.27 2.52
N GLN A 790 -3.50 -1.55 3.62
CA GLN A 790 -2.50 -0.52 3.96
C GLN A 790 -2.34 0.60 2.93
N LEU A 791 -3.42 0.94 2.22
CA LEU A 791 -3.40 1.93 1.15
C LEU A 791 -2.96 3.31 1.60
N ARG A 792 -2.08 3.91 0.79
CA ARG A 792 -1.54 5.28 0.95
C ARG A 792 -1.94 6.22 -0.19
N GLN A 793 -2.34 5.65 -1.33
CA GLN A 793 -2.97 6.38 -2.44
C GLN A 793 -4.50 6.32 -2.30
N LEU A 794 -5.21 7.30 -2.87
CA LEU A 794 -6.66 7.39 -2.84
C LEU A 794 -7.27 6.82 -4.13
N PRO A 795 -8.27 5.92 -4.06
CA PRO A 795 -8.96 5.38 -5.24
C PRO A 795 -9.76 6.39 -6.09
N TYR A 796 -9.77 7.66 -5.70
CA TYR A 796 -10.41 8.77 -6.42
C TYR A 796 -9.62 9.27 -7.63
N TYR A 797 -8.36 8.88 -7.78
CA TYR A 797 -7.44 9.37 -8.81
C TYR A 797 -7.32 8.37 -9.99
N PRO A 798 -7.28 8.82 -11.26
CA PRO A 798 -7.08 7.93 -12.41
C PRO A 798 -5.79 7.10 -12.30
N GLU A 799 -4.71 7.71 -11.83
CA GLU A 799 -3.39 7.10 -11.72
C GLU A 799 -3.39 5.91 -10.77
N PHE A 800 -4.22 5.93 -9.72
CA PHE A 800 -4.41 4.78 -8.83
C PHE A 800 -4.92 3.57 -9.62
N TRP A 801 -5.88 3.74 -10.53
CA TRP A 801 -6.48 2.64 -11.29
C TRP A 801 -5.51 2.09 -12.32
N THR A 802 -4.77 2.95 -13.01
CA THR A 802 -3.72 2.53 -13.95
C THR A 802 -2.57 1.79 -13.26
N GLN A 803 -2.06 2.30 -12.12
CA GLN A 803 -0.85 1.77 -11.47
C GLN A 803 -1.09 0.62 -10.50
N LEU A 804 -2.28 0.54 -9.87
CA LEU A 804 -2.54 -0.38 -8.76
C LEU A 804 -3.94 -1.02 -8.83
N GLY A 805 -4.99 -0.25 -9.07
CA GLY A 805 -6.38 -0.70 -9.01
C GLY A 805 -6.70 -1.80 -10.02
N ASN A 806 -6.49 -1.55 -11.32
CA ASN A 806 -6.77 -2.53 -12.37
C ASN A 806 -5.85 -3.77 -12.26
N PRO A 807 -4.50 -3.64 -12.12
CA PRO A 807 -3.62 -4.81 -12.01
C PRO A 807 -3.89 -5.66 -10.74
N ALA A 808 -4.33 -5.03 -9.64
CA ALA A 808 -4.76 -5.76 -8.45
C ALA A 808 -6.11 -6.45 -8.65
N LEU A 809 -7.06 -5.83 -9.35
CA LEU A 809 -8.37 -6.40 -9.63
C LEU A 809 -8.26 -7.61 -10.57
N GLU A 810 -7.49 -7.50 -11.67
CA GLU A 810 -7.15 -8.64 -12.54
C GLU A 810 -6.44 -9.79 -11.81
N ARG A 811 -5.62 -9.48 -10.80
CA ARG A 811 -4.99 -10.51 -9.95
C ARG A 811 -6.03 -11.15 -9.04
N TRP A 812 -6.87 -10.34 -8.39
CA TRP A 812 -7.94 -10.79 -7.50
C TRP A 812 -8.96 -11.67 -8.24
N GLU A 813 -9.35 -11.32 -9.45
CA GLU A 813 -10.23 -12.10 -10.33
C GLU A 813 -9.68 -13.50 -10.65
N ARG A 814 -8.34 -13.62 -10.77
CA ARG A 814 -7.65 -14.90 -11.04
C ARG A 814 -7.47 -15.78 -9.81
N ILE A 815 -7.41 -15.19 -8.60
CA ILE A 815 -7.17 -15.92 -7.34
C ILE A 815 -8.40 -16.09 -6.44
N ARG A 816 -9.50 -15.37 -6.70
CA ARG A 816 -10.76 -15.56 -5.94
C ARG A 816 -11.23 -17.00 -6.08
N ALA A 817 -11.87 -17.53 -5.03
CA ALA A 817 -12.41 -18.88 -5.06
C ALA A 817 -13.41 -18.99 -6.22
N LYS A 818 -13.11 -19.86 -7.20
CA LYS A 818 -14.09 -20.18 -8.25
C LYS A 818 -15.29 -20.87 -7.59
N LEU A 819 -16.47 -20.62 -8.12
CA LEU A 819 -17.67 -21.35 -7.78
C LEU A 819 -17.47 -22.82 -8.18
N VAL A 820 -17.28 -23.70 -7.19
CA VAL A 820 -17.15 -25.16 -7.39
C VAL A 820 -18.45 -25.79 -6.91
N PRO A 821 -19.25 -26.41 -7.82
CA PRO A 821 -20.46 -27.10 -7.41
C PRO A 821 -20.14 -28.37 -6.61
N PRO A 822 -21.06 -28.82 -5.75
CA PRO A 822 -20.98 -30.12 -5.07
C PRO A 822 -20.65 -31.25 -6.05
N ALA A 823 -19.84 -32.21 -5.62
CA ALA A 823 -19.37 -33.28 -6.50
C ALA A 823 -20.52 -34.17 -7.02
N ASP A 824 -21.56 -34.32 -6.21
CA ASP A 824 -22.82 -34.98 -6.51
C ASP A 824 -23.85 -34.09 -7.25
N LEU A 825 -23.63 -32.77 -7.35
CA LEU A 825 -24.34 -31.94 -8.33
C LEU A 825 -23.69 -32.08 -9.73
N LEU A 826 -22.36 -32.08 -9.80
CA LEU A 826 -21.60 -32.32 -11.04
C LEU A 826 -21.81 -33.73 -11.59
N HIS A 827 -21.85 -34.73 -10.70
CA HIS A 827 -22.01 -36.14 -11.03
C HIS A 827 -23.12 -36.78 -10.19
N PRO A 828 -24.41 -36.52 -10.49
CA PRO A 828 -25.51 -37.02 -9.68
C PRO A 828 -25.57 -38.54 -9.60
N ARG A 829 -25.95 -39.01 -8.41
CA ARG A 829 -26.05 -40.44 -8.10
C ARG A 829 -27.29 -41.03 -8.78
N PRO A 830 -27.17 -42.14 -9.53
CA PRO A 830 -28.31 -42.81 -10.17
C PRO A 830 -29.42 -43.19 -9.18
N ILE A 831 -30.67 -42.84 -9.48
CA ILE A 831 -31.82 -43.21 -8.63
C ILE A 831 -32.36 -44.58 -9.10
N ASP A 832 -32.38 -45.55 -8.19
CA ASP A 832 -32.63 -46.98 -8.48
C ASP A 832 -31.75 -47.55 -9.63
N GLY A 833 -30.54 -47.02 -9.78
CA GLY A 833 -29.62 -47.40 -10.86
C GLY A 833 -29.84 -46.68 -12.20
N HIS A 834 -30.87 -45.84 -12.33
CA HIS A 834 -31.09 -45.02 -13.53
C HIS A 834 -30.20 -43.77 -13.49
N ALA A 835 -29.24 -43.71 -14.40
CA ALA A 835 -28.34 -42.56 -14.60
C ALA A 835 -28.86 -41.56 -15.66
N TRP A 836 -29.92 -41.92 -16.39
CA TRP A 836 -30.62 -41.07 -17.35
C TRP A 836 -32.14 -41.32 -17.25
N PRO A 837 -32.98 -40.28 -17.31
CA PRO A 837 -32.63 -38.86 -17.37
C PRO A 837 -31.89 -38.34 -16.11
N ARG A 838 -31.11 -37.26 -16.25
CA ARG A 838 -30.33 -36.72 -15.13
C ARG A 838 -31.25 -36.02 -14.14
N VAL A 839 -31.24 -36.49 -12.90
CA VAL A 839 -31.81 -35.82 -11.72
C VAL A 839 -30.68 -35.03 -11.07
N GLU A 840 -30.94 -33.82 -10.58
CA GLU A 840 -29.92 -33.02 -9.86
C GLU A 840 -30.13 -33.06 -8.35
N GLN A 841 -31.37 -33.28 -7.91
CA GLN A 841 -31.80 -33.36 -6.52
C GLN A 841 -31.27 -34.64 -5.86
N VAL A 842 -30.95 -34.56 -4.56
CA VAL A 842 -30.35 -35.69 -3.82
C VAL A 842 -31.34 -36.88 -3.76
N PRO A 843 -30.95 -38.11 -4.15
CA PRO A 843 -31.84 -39.27 -4.27
C PRO A 843 -32.72 -39.54 -3.03
N GLU A 844 -32.11 -39.52 -1.84
CA GLU A 844 -32.78 -39.82 -0.57
C GLU A 844 -33.77 -38.72 -0.12
N GLU A 845 -33.68 -37.54 -0.72
CA GLU A 845 -34.57 -36.40 -0.47
C GLU A 845 -35.74 -36.40 -1.46
N LEU A 846 -35.45 -36.68 -2.74
CA LEU A 846 -36.48 -36.78 -3.78
C LEU A 846 -37.41 -37.97 -3.52
N ASP A 847 -36.88 -39.17 -3.22
CA ASP A 847 -37.70 -40.34 -2.90
C ASP A 847 -38.56 -40.12 -1.63
N TRP A 848 -38.06 -39.33 -0.68
CA TRP A 848 -38.83 -38.93 0.49
C TRP A 848 -39.98 -37.97 0.16
N PHE A 849 -39.79 -37.04 -0.79
CA PHE A 849 -40.87 -36.21 -1.33
C PHE A 849 -41.91 -37.03 -2.11
N VAL A 850 -41.45 -37.96 -2.97
CA VAL A 850 -42.30 -38.93 -3.67
C VAL A 850 -43.16 -39.71 -2.66
N GLY A 851 -42.57 -40.09 -1.52
CA GLY A 851 -43.28 -40.68 -0.37
C GLY A 851 -44.48 -39.84 0.11
N HIS A 852 -44.30 -38.55 0.41
CA HIS A 852 -45.42 -37.68 0.82
C HIS A 852 -46.47 -37.48 -0.28
N MET A 853 -46.06 -37.48 -1.56
CA MET A 853 -47.01 -37.45 -2.69
C MET A 853 -47.83 -38.75 -2.83
N LEU A 854 -47.21 -39.90 -2.58
CA LEU A 854 -47.90 -41.19 -2.55
C LEU A 854 -48.84 -41.30 -1.34
N GLU A 855 -48.38 -40.94 -0.14
CA GLU A 855 -49.17 -40.92 1.10
C GLU A 855 -50.37 -39.95 1.03
N SER A 856 -50.19 -38.78 0.43
CA SER A 856 -51.29 -37.82 0.25
C SER A 856 -52.34 -38.29 -0.77
N GLY A 857 -52.02 -39.24 -1.64
CA GLY A 857 -52.90 -39.67 -2.71
C GLY A 857 -53.04 -38.65 -3.85
N ALA A 858 -52.06 -37.76 -4.05
CA ALA A 858 -52.04 -36.82 -5.18
C ALA A 858 -52.18 -37.56 -6.53
N CYS A 859 -52.94 -37.00 -7.49
CA CYS A 859 -53.02 -37.49 -8.87
C CYS A 859 -52.70 -36.42 -9.92
N SER A 860 -52.50 -35.17 -9.49
CA SER A 860 -52.04 -34.05 -10.32
C SER A 860 -50.84 -33.35 -9.67
N LEU A 861 -49.84 -32.99 -10.49
CA LEU A 861 -48.61 -32.32 -10.10
C LEU A 861 -48.31 -31.16 -11.05
N LEU A 862 -47.93 -30.02 -10.49
CA LEU A 862 -47.20 -28.97 -11.21
C LEU A 862 -45.71 -29.00 -10.79
N THR A 863 -44.78 -29.14 -11.72
CA THR A 863 -43.36 -28.81 -11.47
C THR A 863 -43.04 -27.43 -12.04
N ILE A 864 -42.21 -26.66 -11.33
CA ILE A 864 -41.70 -25.36 -11.78
C ILE A 864 -40.16 -25.45 -11.74
N GLY A 865 -39.54 -25.37 -12.92
CA GLY A 865 -38.17 -25.80 -13.17
C GLY A 865 -38.12 -27.28 -13.58
N ALA A 866 -37.70 -27.56 -14.81
CA ALA A 866 -37.54 -28.91 -15.35
C ALA A 866 -36.08 -29.30 -15.53
N MET A 867 -35.26 -28.33 -15.99
CA MET A 867 -33.82 -28.48 -16.26
C MET A 867 -33.50 -29.60 -17.27
N HIS A 868 -33.43 -30.86 -16.83
CA HIS A 868 -33.20 -32.07 -17.64
C HIS A 868 -34.42 -33.01 -17.72
N GLY A 869 -35.53 -32.70 -17.06
CA GLY A 869 -36.76 -33.51 -17.01
C GLY A 869 -36.67 -34.78 -16.15
N GLY A 870 -35.66 -34.88 -15.29
CA GLY A 870 -35.41 -36.07 -14.47
C GLY A 870 -36.40 -36.24 -13.32
N VAL A 871 -36.81 -35.15 -12.67
CA VAL A 871 -37.78 -35.18 -11.55
C VAL A 871 -39.10 -35.78 -12.02
N GLU A 872 -39.59 -35.33 -13.18
CA GLU A 872 -40.84 -35.77 -13.79
C GLU A 872 -40.78 -37.20 -14.30
N TRP A 873 -39.67 -37.60 -14.93
CA TRP A 873 -39.46 -38.99 -15.36
C TRP A 873 -39.46 -39.96 -14.17
N HIS A 874 -38.78 -39.59 -13.07
CA HIS A 874 -38.74 -40.41 -11.86
C HIS A 874 -40.10 -40.43 -11.14
N LEU A 875 -40.81 -39.31 -11.03
CA LEU A 875 -42.17 -39.29 -10.47
C LEU A 875 -43.15 -40.13 -11.30
N ALA A 876 -43.11 -40.00 -12.63
CA ALA A 876 -43.92 -40.82 -13.54
C ALA A 876 -43.65 -42.33 -13.37
N ARG A 877 -42.38 -42.73 -13.25
CA ARG A 877 -41.97 -44.11 -12.95
C ARG A 877 -42.51 -44.57 -11.59
N ARG A 878 -42.17 -43.87 -10.50
CA ARG A 878 -42.48 -44.29 -9.13
C ARG A 878 -43.99 -44.38 -8.88
N PHE A 879 -44.78 -43.50 -9.49
CA PHE A 879 -46.24 -43.61 -9.45
C PHE A 879 -46.77 -44.83 -10.21
N ARG A 880 -46.23 -45.12 -11.41
CA ARG A 880 -46.63 -46.31 -12.17
C ARG A 880 -46.24 -47.61 -11.46
N GLU A 881 -45.05 -47.66 -10.84
CA GLU A 881 -44.59 -48.76 -9.97
C GLU A 881 -45.53 -48.97 -8.77
N ALA A 882 -46.03 -47.89 -8.16
CA ALA A 882 -47.01 -47.92 -7.10
C ALA A 882 -48.45 -48.25 -7.57
N GLY A 883 -48.66 -48.51 -8.87
CA GLY A 883 -49.98 -48.81 -9.45
C GLY A 883 -50.91 -47.60 -9.56
N ARG A 884 -50.35 -46.38 -9.64
CA ARG A 884 -51.10 -45.11 -9.64
C ARG A 884 -50.84 -44.28 -10.92
N ASP A 885 -51.85 -43.54 -11.34
CA ASP A 885 -51.70 -42.51 -12.37
C ASP A 885 -51.27 -41.17 -11.74
N LEU A 886 -50.48 -40.40 -12.48
CA LEU A 886 -50.07 -39.04 -12.13
C LEU A 886 -50.03 -38.17 -13.39
N ASP A 887 -50.79 -37.08 -13.36
CA ASP A 887 -50.76 -36.03 -14.37
C ASP A 887 -49.71 -34.98 -13.97
N ILE A 888 -48.69 -34.77 -14.80
CA ILE A 888 -47.61 -33.82 -14.56
C ILE A 888 -47.70 -32.68 -15.58
N THR A 889 -48.00 -31.47 -15.13
CA THR A 889 -47.72 -30.24 -15.89
C THR A 889 -46.37 -29.69 -15.41
N THR A 890 -45.56 -29.18 -16.33
CA THR A 890 -44.25 -28.62 -16.00
C THR A 890 -44.07 -27.26 -16.64
N VAL A 891 -43.70 -26.25 -15.84
CA VAL A 891 -43.30 -24.93 -16.32
C VAL A 891 -41.79 -24.81 -16.27
N ASP A 892 -41.16 -24.49 -17.39
CA ASP A 892 -39.72 -24.23 -17.47
C ASP A 892 -39.46 -23.04 -18.40
N LEU A 893 -38.53 -22.15 -18.00
CA LEU A 893 -38.26 -20.90 -18.70
C LEU A 893 -37.75 -21.10 -20.14
N SER A 894 -37.01 -22.19 -20.39
CA SER A 894 -36.39 -22.49 -21.68
C SER A 894 -36.15 -24.01 -21.82
N PRO A 895 -37.22 -24.81 -22.03
CA PRO A 895 -37.16 -26.27 -21.86
C PRO A 895 -36.16 -26.93 -22.81
N THR A 896 -35.22 -27.69 -22.25
CA THR A 896 -34.11 -28.35 -22.97
C THR A 896 -34.59 -29.47 -23.89
N LYS A 897 -33.76 -29.88 -24.86
CA LYS A 897 -34.07 -31.05 -25.72
C LYS A 897 -34.03 -32.34 -24.91
N GLU A 898 -33.19 -32.36 -23.89
CA GLU A 898 -32.98 -33.42 -22.91
C GLU A 898 -34.25 -33.62 -22.08
N ALA A 899 -34.86 -32.54 -21.57
CA ALA A 899 -36.17 -32.58 -20.92
C ALA A 899 -37.29 -33.02 -21.90
N GLN A 900 -37.30 -32.52 -23.14
CA GLN A 900 -38.28 -32.96 -24.15
C GLN A 900 -38.17 -34.48 -24.44
N ALA A 901 -36.96 -35.03 -24.51
CA ALA A 901 -36.71 -36.45 -24.67
C ALA A 901 -37.11 -37.27 -23.45
N ALA A 902 -36.77 -36.80 -22.23
CA ALA A 902 -37.22 -37.41 -20.97
C ALA A 902 -38.76 -37.48 -20.90
N PHE A 903 -39.46 -36.41 -21.31
CA PHE A 903 -40.92 -36.37 -21.30
C PHE A 903 -41.54 -37.27 -22.38
N ALA A 904 -40.88 -37.47 -23.54
CA ALA A 904 -41.33 -38.44 -24.53
C ALA A 904 -41.20 -39.87 -23.99
N ASP A 905 -40.02 -40.20 -23.46
CA ASP A 905 -39.68 -41.50 -22.90
C ASP A 905 -40.58 -41.89 -21.71
N ALA A 906 -40.87 -40.95 -20.79
CA ALA A 906 -41.77 -41.17 -19.66
C ALA A 906 -43.21 -41.47 -20.09
N ARG A 907 -43.72 -40.79 -21.12
CA ARG A 907 -45.05 -41.07 -21.71
C ARG A 907 -45.08 -42.45 -22.34
N GLU A 908 -44.05 -42.83 -23.08
CA GLU A 908 -43.95 -44.13 -23.78
C GLU A 908 -43.82 -45.30 -22.80
N ARG A 909 -42.89 -45.23 -21.84
CA ARG A 909 -42.59 -46.34 -20.91
C ARG A 909 -43.61 -46.49 -19.78
N PHE A 910 -44.16 -45.39 -19.28
CA PHE A 910 -45.01 -45.39 -18.08
C PHE A 910 -46.47 -45.02 -18.35
N GLY A 911 -46.83 -44.57 -19.56
CA GLY A 911 -48.21 -44.22 -19.92
C GLY A 911 -48.84 -43.12 -19.06
N GLN A 912 -48.02 -42.30 -18.39
CA GLN A 912 -48.47 -41.16 -17.59
C GLN A 912 -48.73 -39.93 -18.49
N ARG A 913 -49.58 -39.00 -18.06
CA ARG A 913 -49.82 -37.75 -18.79
C ARG A 913 -48.79 -36.70 -18.35
N LEU A 914 -47.93 -36.27 -19.29
CA LEU A 914 -46.96 -35.20 -19.07
C LEU A 914 -47.22 -34.04 -20.06
N GLU A 915 -47.24 -32.79 -19.61
CA GLU A 915 -47.20 -31.57 -20.45
C GLU A 915 -45.99 -30.69 -20.06
N LEU A 916 -45.34 -30.10 -21.07
CA LEU A 916 -44.21 -29.18 -20.91
C LEU A 916 -44.58 -27.80 -21.44
N VAL A 917 -44.63 -26.81 -20.55
CA VAL A 917 -45.06 -25.43 -20.75
C VAL A 917 -43.82 -24.53 -20.73
N GLY A 918 -43.31 -24.19 -21.92
CA GLY A 918 -42.20 -23.25 -22.05
C GLY A 918 -42.61 -21.80 -21.73
N GLY A 919 -41.91 -21.17 -20.79
CA GLY A 919 -42.04 -19.75 -20.46
C GLY A 919 -41.87 -19.43 -18.97
N ASN A 920 -41.90 -18.15 -18.62
CA ASN A 920 -41.75 -17.68 -17.25
C ASN A 920 -43.05 -17.89 -16.43
N SER A 921 -42.96 -18.57 -15.28
CA SER A 921 -44.05 -18.86 -14.33
C SER A 921 -44.77 -17.62 -13.79
N ALA A 922 -44.11 -16.46 -13.71
CA ALA A 922 -44.72 -15.19 -13.32
C ALA A 922 -45.57 -14.55 -14.43
N SER A 923 -45.51 -15.06 -15.67
CA SER A 923 -46.23 -14.46 -16.81
C SER A 923 -47.68 -14.95 -16.91
N ASN A 924 -48.60 -14.00 -17.15
CA ASN A 924 -50.03 -14.29 -17.33
C ASN A 924 -50.29 -15.30 -18.48
N ALA A 925 -49.47 -15.29 -19.52
CA ALA A 925 -49.60 -16.20 -20.67
C ALA A 925 -49.25 -17.66 -20.34
N VAL A 926 -48.30 -17.88 -19.41
CA VAL A 926 -48.01 -19.22 -18.88
C VAL A 926 -49.08 -19.64 -17.88
N ARG A 927 -49.47 -18.74 -16.96
CA ARG A 927 -50.50 -19.02 -15.94
C ARG A 927 -51.85 -19.40 -16.56
N ALA A 928 -52.22 -18.78 -17.69
CA ALA A 928 -53.43 -19.11 -18.45
C ALA A 928 -53.41 -20.48 -19.17
N ARG A 929 -52.30 -21.24 -19.09
CA ARG A 929 -52.19 -22.62 -19.58
C ARG A 929 -52.22 -23.67 -18.46
N LEU A 930 -52.24 -23.25 -17.19
CA LEU A 930 -52.25 -24.17 -16.05
C LEU A 930 -53.70 -24.54 -15.68
N ALA A 931 -53.89 -25.71 -15.09
CA ALA A 931 -55.17 -26.07 -14.48
C ALA A 931 -55.48 -25.18 -13.25
N GLU A 932 -56.75 -25.02 -12.89
CA GLU A 932 -57.16 -24.22 -11.72
C GLU A 932 -56.76 -24.85 -10.37
N HIS A 933 -56.48 -26.16 -10.36
CA HIS A 933 -56.11 -26.94 -9.18
C HIS A 933 -55.02 -27.97 -9.52
N TYR A 934 -54.08 -28.17 -8.60
CA TYR A 934 -53.13 -29.30 -8.60
C TYR A 934 -53.03 -29.88 -7.19
N ASP A 935 -52.97 -31.20 -7.03
CA ASP A 935 -52.84 -31.82 -5.70
C ASP A 935 -51.48 -31.54 -5.06
N ALA A 936 -50.43 -31.52 -5.88
CA ALA A 936 -49.06 -31.23 -5.49
C ALA A 936 -48.42 -30.16 -6.40
N VAL A 937 -47.51 -29.37 -5.83
CA VAL A 937 -46.57 -28.54 -6.59
C VAL A 937 -45.15 -28.85 -6.15
N PHE A 938 -44.18 -28.84 -7.05
CA PHE A 938 -42.74 -28.91 -6.74
C PHE A 938 -42.02 -27.71 -7.36
N ILE A 939 -41.27 -26.97 -6.54
CA ILE A 939 -40.62 -25.71 -6.92
C ILE A 939 -39.10 -25.89 -6.87
N ASP A 940 -38.46 -25.80 -8.03
CA ASP A 940 -37.02 -25.79 -8.24
C ASP A 940 -36.66 -24.89 -9.46
N GLY A 941 -37.29 -23.71 -9.50
CA GLY A 941 -37.24 -22.76 -10.61
C GLY A 941 -36.22 -21.64 -10.41
N ASP A 942 -36.70 -20.41 -10.24
CA ASP A 942 -35.83 -19.25 -9.97
C ASP A 942 -35.44 -19.22 -8.48
N HIS A 943 -34.19 -19.61 -8.20
CA HIS A 943 -33.61 -19.70 -6.86
C HIS A 943 -33.42 -18.35 -6.13
N SER A 944 -33.68 -17.21 -6.78
CA SER A 944 -33.71 -15.91 -6.09
C SER A 944 -34.86 -15.84 -5.08
N TYR A 945 -34.75 -15.00 -4.04
CA TYR A 945 -35.86 -14.81 -3.10
C TYR A 945 -37.14 -14.33 -3.79
N ARG A 946 -36.99 -13.51 -4.84
CA ARG A 946 -38.12 -12.94 -5.59
C ARG A 946 -38.78 -13.98 -6.51
N GLY A 947 -37.99 -14.82 -7.17
CA GLY A 947 -38.45 -15.92 -8.02
C GLY A 947 -39.23 -16.96 -7.23
N ALA A 948 -38.56 -17.61 -6.27
CA ALA A 948 -39.16 -18.61 -5.39
C ALA A 948 -40.43 -18.10 -4.67
N ARG A 949 -40.49 -16.80 -4.31
CA ARG A 949 -41.69 -16.18 -3.70
C ARG A 949 -42.81 -15.94 -4.71
N SER A 950 -42.51 -15.64 -5.97
CA SER A 950 -43.50 -15.61 -7.06
C SER A 950 -44.07 -16.99 -7.33
N ASP A 951 -43.23 -18.03 -7.32
CA ASP A 951 -43.63 -19.42 -7.54
C ASP A 951 -44.40 -20.00 -6.35
N TRP A 952 -44.05 -19.63 -5.12
CA TRP A 952 -44.85 -19.92 -3.92
C TRP A 952 -46.25 -19.31 -3.99
N LEU A 953 -46.36 -18.04 -4.38
CA LEU A 953 -47.65 -17.37 -4.52
C LEU A 953 -48.48 -17.95 -5.68
N LEU A 954 -47.83 -18.42 -6.75
CA LEU A 954 -48.50 -19.21 -7.80
C LEU A 954 -49.01 -20.53 -7.23
N ALA A 955 -48.16 -21.30 -6.56
CA ALA A 955 -48.53 -22.59 -5.96
C ALA A 955 -49.72 -22.44 -5.02
N LEU A 956 -49.72 -21.45 -4.11
CA LEU A 956 -50.87 -21.18 -3.23
C LEU A 956 -52.16 -20.86 -3.99
N SER A 957 -52.10 -20.18 -5.13
CA SER A 957 -53.30 -19.87 -5.94
C SER A 957 -53.92 -21.09 -6.62
N LEU A 958 -53.19 -22.21 -6.69
CA LEU A 958 -53.61 -23.48 -7.32
C LEU A 958 -54.16 -24.50 -6.31
N SER A 959 -54.47 -24.04 -5.08
CA SER A 959 -55.09 -24.81 -3.98
C SER A 959 -54.45 -26.17 -3.57
N PRO A 960 -53.11 -26.34 -3.59
CA PRO A 960 -52.50 -27.65 -3.41
C PRO A 960 -52.60 -28.21 -1.99
N ARG A 961 -52.57 -29.55 -1.95
CA ARG A 961 -52.55 -30.37 -0.74
C ARG A 961 -51.12 -30.57 -0.23
N LEU A 962 -50.14 -30.42 -1.12
CA LEU A 962 -48.71 -30.57 -0.86
C LEU A 962 -47.90 -29.55 -1.70
N VAL A 963 -46.89 -28.90 -1.12
CA VAL A 963 -45.90 -28.15 -1.91
C VAL A 963 -44.48 -28.56 -1.49
N GLY A 964 -43.67 -28.99 -2.45
CA GLY A 964 -42.25 -29.25 -2.29
C GLY A 964 -41.39 -28.05 -2.74
N PHE A 965 -40.31 -27.78 -2.02
CA PHE A 965 -39.26 -26.82 -2.39
C PHE A 965 -37.91 -27.53 -2.39
N HIS A 966 -37.10 -27.33 -3.42
CA HIS A 966 -35.69 -27.72 -3.46
C HIS A 966 -34.75 -26.58 -2.97
N ASP A 967 -33.45 -26.86 -2.85
CA ASP A 967 -32.40 -25.95 -2.36
C ASP A 967 -32.75 -25.16 -1.07
N ILE A 968 -33.49 -25.81 -0.17
CA ILE A 968 -33.91 -25.22 1.12
C ILE A 968 -32.79 -25.18 2.17
N ALA A 969 -31.69 -25.90 1.96
CA ALA A 969 -30.51 -25.79 2.81
C ALA A 969 -29.82 -24.44 2.61
N ASP A 970 -29.12 -23.93 3.62
CA ASP A 970 -28.21 -22.79 3.46
C ASP A 970 -26.78 -23.28 3.61
N SER A 971 -25.92 -22.99 2.64
CA SER A 971 -24.50 -23.35 2.69
C SER A 971 -23.64 -22.41 1.85
N SER A 972 -22.32 -22.54 1.95
CA SER A 972 -21.37 -21.71 1.20
C SER A 972 -21.50 -21.89 -0.33
N TRP A 973 -22.02 -23.03 -0.80
CA TRP A 973 -22.42 -23.23 -2.20
C TRP A 973 -23.59 -22.30 -2.57
N HIS A 974 -24.75 -22.41 -1.89
CA HIS A 974 -25.92 -21.59 -2.18
C HIS A 974 -25.64 -20.09 -2.08
N ALA A 975 -24.87 -19.68 -1.06
CA ALA A 975 -24.42 -18.30 -0.88
C ALA A 975 -23.60 -17.77 -2.07
N GLN A 976 -22.71 -18.59 -2.66
CA GLN A 976 -21.89 -18.20 -3.81
C GLN A 976 -22.60 -18.39 -5.17
N ALA A 977 -23.61 -19.27 -5.23
CA ALA A 977 -24.53 -19.42 -6.37
C ALA A 977 -25.68 -18.38 -6.39
N HIS A 978 -25.78 -17.55 -5.34
CA HIS A 978 -26.88 -16.59 -5.11
C HIS A 978 -28.28 -17.23 -4.97
N CYS A 979 -28.36 -18.49 -4.51
CA CYS A 979 -29.61 -19.10 -4.10
C CYS A 979 -30.06 -18.55 -2.73
N CYS A 980 -31.34 -18.17 -2.65
CA CYS A 980 -31.98 -17.66 -1.42
C CYS A 980 -33.29 -18.39 -1.07
N VAL A 981 -33.57 -19.56 -1.65
CA VAL A 981 -34.79 -20.34 -1.34
C VAL A 981 -34.87 -20.66 0.16
N SER A 982 -33.72 -20.95 0.80
CA SER A 982 -33.59 -21.11 2.25
C SER A 982 -34.12 -19.94 3.09
N ARG A 983 -34.10 -18.69 2.60
CA ARG A 983 -34.74 -17.55 3.28
C ARG A 983 -36.26 -17.67 3.25
N LEU A 984 -36.84 -17.92 2.08
CA LEU A 984 -38.29 -18.07 1.92
C LEU A 984 -38.80 -19.29 2.69
N TRP A 985 -38.03 -20.39 2.69
CA TRP A 985 -38.30 -21.57 3.50
C TRP A 985 -38.41 -21.22 4.99
N GLU A 986 -37.48 -20.43 5.52
CA GLU A 986 -37.50 -19.94 6.90
C GLU A 986 -38.65 -18.96 7.20
N GLU A 987 -39.22 -18.29 6.20
CA GLU A 987 -40.45 -17.51 6.34
C GLU A 987 -41.68 -18.45 6.39
N ILE A 988 -41.84 -19.35 5.41
CA ILE A 988 -42.95 -20.32 5.30
C ILE A 988 -43.07 -21.23 6.53
N ARG A 989 -41.95 -21.73 7.08
CA ARG A 989 -41.92 -22.61 8.27
C ARG A 989 -42.53 -22.02 9.54
N ARG A 990 -42.77 -20.71 9.59
CA ARG A 990 -43.36 -20.02 10.75
C ARG A 990 -44.88 -19.88 10.65
N GLU A 991 -45.42 -20.03 9.44
CA GLU A 991 -46.84 -19.82 9.12
C GLU A 991 -47.55 -21.12 8.77
N TYR A 992 -46.83 -22.10 8.21
CA TYR A 992 -47.40 -23.34 7.67
C TYR A 992 -46.87 -24.60 8.34
N ARG A 993 -47.66 -25.68 8.28
CA ARG A 993 -47.24 -27.02 8.65
C ARG A 993 -46.18 -27.52 7.66
N CYS A 994 -44.96 -27.72 8.13
CA CYS A 994 -43.82 -28.14 7.31
C CYS A 994 -43.09 -29.39 7.84
N LYS A 995 -42.43 -30.11 6.93
CA LYS A 995 -41.31 -31.03 7.20
C LYS A 995 -40.15 -30.65 6.28
N GLN A 996 -38.94 -31.12 6.58
CA GLN A 996 -37.80 -31.05 5.66
C GLN A 996 -36.93 -32.29 5.76
N ARG A 997 -36.20 -32.58 4.69
CA ARG A 997 -35.10 -33.55 4.68
C ARG A 997 -33.90 -32.91 3.99
N ILE A 998 -32.77 -32.92 4.69
CA ILE A 998 -31.46 -32.47 4.22
C ILE A 998 -30.49 -33.55 4.64
N THR A 999 -29.71 -34.08 3.70
CA THR A 999 -28.85 -35.27 3.86
C THR A 999 -27.39 -35.01 3.49
N THR A 1000 -27.12 -33.97 2.71
CA THR A 1000 -25.79 -33.43 2.39
C THR A 1000 -25.64 -32.01 2.97
N ASP A 1001 -24.61 -31.28 2.56
CA ASP A 1001 -24.38 -29.86 2.88
C ASP A 1001 -24.95 -28.89 1.82
N TRP A 1002 -25.78 -29.38 0.90
CA TRP A 1002 -26.45 -28.61 -0.14
C TRP A 1002 -27.84 -29.20 -0.45
N GLY A 1003 -28.58 -28.66 -1.43
CA GLY A 1003 -29.88 -29.21 -1.79
C GLY A 1003 -30.87 -29.09 -0.64
N GLY A 1004 -31.44 -30.23 -0.25
CA GLY A 1004 -32.51 -30.30 0.73
C GLY A 1004 -33.87 -30.14 0.08
N ILE A 1005 -34.84 -30.95 0.50
CA ILE A 1005 -36.25 -30.78 0.12
C ILE A 1005 -37.10 -30.43 1.34
N GLY A 1006 -37.79 -29.29 1.24
CA GLY A 1006 -38.83 -28.85 2.15
C GLY A 1006 -40.20 -29.27 1.65
N VAL A 1007 -41.11 -29.63 2.56
CA VAL A 1007 -42.49 -30.04 2.24
C VAL A 1007 -43.47 -29.29 3.11
N VAL A 1008 -44.43 -28.63 2.48
CA VAL A 1008 -45.50 -27.82 3.09
C VAL A 1008 -46.85 -28.49 2.88
N TRP A 1009 -47.74 -28.36 3.85
CA TRP A 1009 -49.18 -28.62 3.72
C TRP A 1009 -49.93 -27.29 3.86
N PRO A 1010 -50.28 -26.59 2.76
CA PRO A 1010 -50.98 -25.31 2.83
C PRO A 1010 -52.41 -25.42 3.40
N THR A 1011 -53.02 -26.58 3.21
CA THR A 1011 -54.40 -26.89 3.63
C THR A 1011 -54.41 -27.72 4.92
N GLY A 1012 -54.53 -27.03 6.06
CA GLY A 1012 -54.68 -27.64 7.38
C GLY A 1012 -53.66 -27.17 8.41
N ALA A 1013 -53.91 -25.99 8.98
CA ALA A 1013 -53.28 -25.48 10.19
C ALA A 1013 -53.96 -26.06 11.45
#